data_AF-A0A2E6PTE6-F1
#
_entry.id   AF-A0A2E6PTE6-F1
#
_cell.length_a   1.000
_cell.length_b   1.000
_cell.length_c   1.000
_cell.angle_alpha   90.00
_cell.angle_beta   90.00
_cell.angle_gamma   90.00
#
_symmetry.space_group_name_H-M   'P 1'
#
loop_
_entity.id
_entity.type
_entity.pdbx_description
1 polymer ?
#
loop_
_entity_poly.entity_id
_entity_poly.type
_entity_poly.pdbx_seq_one_letter_code
_entity_poly.pdbx_strand_id
1 'polypeptide(L)'
;MRLLPVLLFLFACSDQADTSDFYSDVSVSLAQDASALDVQVIEIPDITVDIYVNPCDNLSNTDDLYCDCNPTCCQRQTWYCPPTGTEIQAKYAILDICGEDLLPCDRNRDPNCPPAEIIEETSCQHAFDCPPGINEDFTMYYDCEIEGVSGRQEVRCDKGRLYYDECVTCLEEEEVCDFQDNDCDGIIDENQRNACDTCGTVPEDICDGLDNDCDGTSDEQLVRECDTICNTGLEICSQGNWIGCTAQRPVDEQCDGEDNDCDNLVDEGLNCQCPPEMVGALVPCMEAPLFCGMGFKTCECLTEECEVTQMTECFAACHWIPELSSTDQCDPLAGLAVEPELCNNFDEDCDLLIDESLSRQCYTGPEDTLNVGICAPGTQICNTGQWYGRRTGGNYTVGFCTDEVVPTEEICDGADNDCDGIVDYGEEIPETDILFIVDWSGSMENYINAVRMAMNRFAQSFEAEEKLKWGLIVGPKIVDPRTFINGSIEGLVLETDITDFNSFLTAFSNVGAFDNQTGQEPLKDALLLSVRSISGNINYDFNTATWANRIDSIPPLEDFKITWRSNADRVIVVFTDEYDQTYLVPRLRDDVVIDALVATPNLKTYIFADSTSAWQNYAQETGGRMFDLSSNQQQMYDDLMSILDEICLSSSQQQEAFRNLPSGFFPASTLWYPRYNYKIGICY
;
A
#
# COMPACT_ATOMS: atom_id res chain seq x y z
N MET A 1 -25.72 -6.02 55.27
CA MET A 1 -25.30 -7.07 56.21
C MET A 1 -24.33 -7.99 55.47
N ARG A 2 -23.02 -7.86 55.79
CA ARG A 2 -21.90 -8.80 55.56
C ARG A 2 -21.55 -9.19 54.10
N LEU A 3 -20.30 -9.34 53.68
CA LEU A 3 -18.94 -8.97 54.13
C LEU A 3 -18.00 -9.42 52.98
N LEU A 4 -16.97 -8.64 52.68
CA LEU A 4 -15.79 -9.01 51.88
C LEU A 4 -15.04 -10.22 52.49
N PRO A 5 -14.20 -10.93 51.73
CA PRO A 5 -12.76 -10.62 51.79
C PRO A 5 -11.96 -10.72 50.48
N VAL A 6 -10.89 -9.92 50.48
CA VAL A 6 -9.71 -9.88 49.62
C VAL A 6 -8.82 -11.10 49.89
N LEU A 7 -8.15 -11.63 48.86
CA LEU A 7 -6.88 -12.36 49.04
C LEU A 7 -5.90 -12.08 47.88
N LEU A 8 -4.79 -11.43 48.23
CA LEU A 8 -3.55 -11.26 47.47
C LEU A 8 -2.75 -12.58 47.48
N PHE A 9 -2.11 -12.97 46.38
CA PHE A 9 -0.88 -13.78 46.43
C PHE A 9 0.10 -13.38 45.32
N LEU A 10 1.37 -13.29 45.75
CA LEU A 10 2.57 -12.87 45.04
C LEU A 10 3.04 -13.93 44.03
N PHE A 11 3.46 -13.51 42.84
CA PHE A 11 4.33 -14.29 41.96
C PHE A 11 5.80 -13.92 42.25
N ALA A 12 6.59 -14.92 42.59
CA ALA A 12 8.05 -14.86 42.66
C ALA A 12 8.62 -15.71 41.51
N CYS A 13 9.61 -15.16 40.80
CA CYS A 13 10.42 -15.88 39.82
C CYS A 13 11.44 -16.79 40.51
N SER A 14 11.68 -17.97 39.92
CA SER A 14 12.80 -18.85 40.24
C SER A 14 13.27 -19.51 38.94
N ASP A 15 14.44 -19.08 38.46
CA ASP A 15 15.23 -19.77 37.45
C ASP A 15 15.78 -21.08 38.01
N GLN A 16 15.65 -22.18 37.27
CA GLN A 16 16.64 -23.26 37.29
C GLN A 16 16.54 -24.08 36.01
N ALA A 17 17.57 -23.94 35.18
CA ALA A 17 17.88 -24.83 34.08
C ALA A 17 18.45 -26.14 34.64
N ASP A 18 18.04 -27.27 34.05
CA ASP A 18 18.67 -28.56 34.27
C ASP A 18 18.95 -29.23 32.92
N THR A 19 20.21 -29.62 32.76
CA THR A 19 20.83 -30.21 31.58
C THR A 19 20.61 -31.72 31.55
N SER A 20 20.39 -32.31 30.37
CA SER A 20 20.76 -33.72 30.14
C SER A 20 21.09 -34.00 28.68
N ASP A 21 22.35 -34.40 28.46
CA ASP A 21 22.93 -34.94 27.23
C ASP A 21 22.19 -36.17 26.68
N PHE A 22 22.16 -36.33 25.34
CA PHE A 22 22.22 -37.64 24.69
C PHE A 22 22.79 -37.55 23.26
N TYR A 23 23.75 -38.43 22.94
CA TYR A 23 24.54 -38.50 21.70
C TYR A 23 24.03 -39.60 20.73
N SER A 24 24.56 -39.54 19.48
CA SER A 24 24.66 -40.57 18.41
C SER A 24 23.47 -40.67 17.44
N ASP A 25 23.62 -40.83 16.11
CA ASP A 25 24.76 -41.16 15.24
C ASP A 25 24.46 -40.71 13.80
N VAL A 26 25.47 -40.19 13.07
CA VAL A 26 25.46 -40.04 11.61
C VAL A 26 26.47 -41.01 11.02
N SER A 27 25.99 -41.97 10.24
CA SER A 27 26.79 -42.94 9.49
C SER A 27 27.16 -42.38 8.11
N VAL A 28 28.45 -42.33 7.80
CA VAL A 28 28.94 -42.15 6.41
C VAL A 28 29.72 -43.39 5.98
N SER A 29 29.34 -43.91 4.82
CA SER A 29 29.80 -45.12 4.16
C SER A 29 31.20 -44.96 3.55
N LEU A 30 32.06 -45.96 3.77
CA LEU A 30 33.32 -46.16 3.06
C LEU A 30 33.14 -47.20 1.95
N ALA A 31 33.46 -46.81 0.72
CA ALA A 31 33.64 -47.75 -0.39
C ALA A 31 35.08 -48.28 -0.41
N GLN A 32 35.19 -49.58 -0.65
CA GLN A 32 36.42 -50.35 -0.84
C GLN A 32 37.04 -50.06 -2.22
N ASP A 33 38.37 -50.04 -2.33
CA ASP A 33 39.07 -51.08 -3.10
C ASP A 33 40.60 -51.08 -2.93
N ALA A 34 41.16 -52.25 -3.25
CA ALA A 34 42.53 -52.55 -3.65
C ALA A 34 43.46 -53.24 -2.61
N SER A 35 43.67 -54.51 -2.91
CA SER A 35 44.57 -55.51 -2.35
C SER A 35 46.02 -55.36 -2.86
N ALA A 36 47.02 -55.66 -2.02
CA ALA A 36 48.25 -56.38 -2.39
C ALA A 36 49.17 -56.68 -1.19
N LEU A 37 49.30 -57.99 -0.91
CA LEU A 37 50.48 -58.81 -0.60
C LEU A 37 51.76 -58.25 0.08
N ASP A 38 52.20 -59.10 1.01
CA ASP A 38 53.56 -59.48 1.44
C ASP A 38 54.20 -58.75 2.63
N VAL A 39 54.08 -59.43 3.77
CA VAL A 39 54.71 -59.13 5.06
C VAL A 39 56.10 -59.77 5.09
N GLN A 40 57.14 -58.96 5.20
CA GLN A 40 58.42 -59.43 5.74
C GLN A 40 58.59 -58.95 7.17
N VAL A 41 58.58 -59.93 8.07
CA VAL A 41 58.88 -59.81 9.49
C VAL A 41 60.38 -59.51 9.65
N ILE A 42 60.70 -58.37 10.26
CA ILE A 42 62.03 -58.08 10.80
C ILE A 42 61.90 -58.17 12.32
N GLU A 43 62.51 -59.20 12.91
CA GLU A 43 62.69 -59.34 14.36
C GLU A 43 63.76 -58.37 14.86
N ILE A 44 63.45 -57.52 15.84
CA ILE A 44 64.42 -56.82 16.70
C ILE A 44 63.85 -56.80 18.14
N PRO A 45 64.68 -56.98 19.19
CA PRO A 45 64.32 -57.68 20.42
C PRO A 45 63.89 -56.77 21.58
N ASP A 46 63.39 -57.42 22.62
CA ASP A 46 63.18 -56.97 24.01
C ASP A 46 62.50 -55.61 24.24
N ILE A 47 61.24 -55.72 24.66
CA ILE A 47 60.54 -54.70 25.44
C ILE A 47 61.33 -54.44 26.72
N THR A 48 62.00 -53.29 26.80
CA THR A 48 62.16 -52.59 28.07
C THR A 48 60.93 -51.73 28.28
N VAL A 49 60.19 -51.99 29.36
CA VAL A 49 59.10 -51.14 29.80
C VAL A 49 59.72 -49.81 30.24
N ASP A 50 59.75 -48.84 29.34
CA ASP A 50 60.01 -47.46 29.72
C ASP A 50 58.84 -47.01 30.59
N ILE A 51 59.19 -46.63 31.81
CA ILE A 51 58.30 -45.98 32.77
C ILE A 51 57.65 -44.80 32.02
N TYR A 52 56.31 -44.75 32.00
CA TYR A 52 55.59 -43.57 31.50
C TYR A 52 55.99 -42.39 32.37
N VAL A 53 56.89 -41.55 31.85
CA VAL A 53 57.19 -40.24 32.41
C VAL A 53 56.15 -39.32 31.83
N ASN A 54 55.26 -38.79 32.67
CA ASN A 54 54.29 -37.79 32.22
C ASN A 54 55.09 -36.57 31.72
N PRO A 55 54.98 -36.20 30.44
CA PRO A 55 55.71 -35.07 29.88
C PRO A 55 55.32 -33.73 30.52
N CYS A 56 54.20 -33.69 31.26
CA CYS A 56 53.72 -32.52 31.99
C CYS A 56 54.18 -32.45 33.46
N ASP A 57 54.97 -33.40 33.94
CA ASP A 57 55.49 -33.36 35.32
C ASP A 57 56.73 -32.44 35.43
N ASN A 58 56.72 -31.50 36.37
CA ASN A 58 57.80 -30.52 36.64
C ASN A 58 58.14 -29.56 35.48
N LEU A 59 57.14 -29.15 34.68
CA LEU A 59 57.33 -28.10 33.68
C LEU A 59 57.38 -26.70 34.33
N SER A 60 58.30 -25.88 33.84
CA SER A 60 58.40 -24.45 34.11
C SER A 60 57.58 -23.66 33.08
N ASN A 61 57.13 -22.46 33.41
CA ASN A 61 56.43 -21.56 32.48
C ASN A 61 57.31 -21.05 31.30
N THR A 62 58.59 -21.42 31.31
CA THR A 62 59.55 -21.17 30.22
C THR A 62 59.68 -22.34 29.26
N ASP A 63 59.03 -23.48 29.53
CA ASP A 63 59.10 -24.67 28.68
C ASP A 63 58.04 -24.58 27.56
N ASP A 64 58.44 -24.90 26.33
CA ASP A 64 57.57 -24.80 25.14
C ASP A 64 56.26 -25.59 25.27
N LEU A 65 56.26 -26.68 26.05
CA LEU A 65 55.10 -27.55 26.29
C LEU A 65 54.20 -27.08 27.45
N TYR A 66 54.55 -25.99 28.13
CA TYR A 66 53.85 -25.54 29.34
C TYR A 66 52.37 -25.20 29.07
N CYS A 67 52.08 -24.44 28.01
CA CYS A 67 50.71 -24.07 27.65
C CYS A 67 49.89 -25.23 27.09
N ASP A 68 50.54 -26.24 26.50
CA ASP A 68 49.87 -27.46 26.06
C ASP A 68 49.46 -28.34 27.24
N CYS A 69 50.28 -28.38 28.29
CA CYS A 69 50.01 -29.12 29.52
C CYS A 69 49.09 -28.37 30.50
N ASN A 70 49.12 -27.03 30.52
CA ASN A 70 48.33 -26.17 31.41
C ASN A 70 47.58 -25.07 30.64
N PRO A 71 46.64 -25.42 29.73
CA PRO A 71 45.99 -24.45 28.85
C PRO A 71 45.14 -23.41 29.58
N THR A 72 44.66 -23.73 30.78
CA THR A 72 43.91 -22.78 31.63
C THR A 72 44.79 -21.72 32.26
N CYS A 73 46.11 -21.95 32.34
CA CYS A 73 47.08 -20.99 32.85
C CYS A 73 47.60 -20.05 31.78
N CYS A 74 47.40 -20.34 30.49
CA CYS A 74 47.89 -19.52 29.40
C CYS A 74 46.78 -18.67 28.78
N GLN A 75 46.87 -17.35 28.94
CA GLN A 75 45.95 -16.41 28.33
C GLN A 75 46.61 -15.66 27.17
N ARG A 76 46.04 -15.79 25.96
CA ARG A 76 46.44 -15.00 24.81
C ARG A 76 45.77 -13.62 24.85
N GLN A 77 46.58 -12.57 24.74
CA GLN A 77 46.14 -11.18 24.69
C GLN A 77 46.71 -10.46 23.47
N THR A 78 45.95 -9.51 22.92
CA THR A 78 46.41 -8.62 21.86
C THR A 78 46.84 -7.31 22.47
N TRP A 79 48.09 -6.93 22.26
CA TRP A 79 48.66 -5.69 22.76
C TRP A 79 48.97 -4.74 21.60
N TYR A 80 48.68 -3.46 21.77
CA TYR A 80 49.01 -2.45 20.78
C TYR A 80 50.44 -2.00 20.94
N CYS A 81 51.14 -1.91 19.82
CA CYS A 81 52.51 -1.44 19.79
C CYS A 81 52.56 0.09 19.91
N PRO A 82 53.68 0.66 20.42
CA PRO A 82 53.87 2.10 20.43
C PRO A 82 53.71 2.67 19.01
N PRO A 83 53.03 3.82 18.83
CA PRO A 83 52.73 4.35 17.50
C PRO A 83 54.02 4.77 16.78
N THR A 84 54.36 4.06 15.70
CA THR A 84 55.41 4.47 14.76
C THR A 84 54.76 5.04 13.50
N GLY A 85 54.23 6.26 13.60
CA GLY A 85 53.51 6.92 12.50
C GLY A 85 51.98 6.87 12.68
N THR A 86 51.24 6.85 11.57
CA THR A 86 49.76 6.79 11.55
C THR A 86 49.21 5.37 11.56
N GLU A 87 50.09 4.38 11.45
CA GLU A 87 49.73 2.97 11.35
C GLU A 87 49.51 2.35 12.73
N ILE A 88 48.34 1.76 12.95
CA ILE A 88 48.06 1.02 14.18
C ILE A 88 48.62 -0.40 14.01
N GLN A 89 49.61 -0.74 14.83
CA GLN A 89 50.22 -2.06 14.85
C GLN A 89 49.88 -2.78 16.15
N ALA A 90 49.64 -4.09 16.04
CA ALA A 90 49.35 -4.96 17.18
C ALA A 90 50.32 -6.15 17.21
N LYS A 91 50.56 -6.67 18.41
CA LYS A 91 51.26 -7.93 18.65
C LYS A 91 50.44 -8.83 19.56
N TYR A 92 50.68 -10.12 19.50
CA TYR A 92 50.07 -11.08 20.41
C TYR A 92 51.07 -11.44 21.51
N ALA A 93 50.58 -11.57 22.74
CA ALA A 93 51.34 -12.06 23.88
C ALA A 93 50.57 -13.18 24.58
N ILE A 94 51.26 -14.25 24.96
CA ILE A 94 50.72 -15.32 25.81
C ILE A 94 51.25 -15.09 27.21
N LEU A 95 50.34 -15.00 28.18
CA LEU A 95 50.64 -14.73 29.58
C LEU A 95 50.32 -15.94 30.45
N ASP A 96 51.18 -16.24 31.41
CA ASP A 96 50.87 -17.12 32.54
C ASP A 96 50.04 -16.35 33.57
N ILE A 97 48.84 -16.83 33.87
CA ILE A 97 47.91 -16.23 34.83
C ILE A 97 47.69 -17.10 36.09
N CYS A 98 48.48 -18.14 36.28
CA CYS A 98 48.35 -19.07 37.42
C CYS A 98 49.27 -18.72 38.59
N GLY A 99 48.84 -19.11 39.80
CA GLY A 99 49.67 -19.09 41.01
C GLY A 99 50.55 -20.33 41.15
N GLU A 100 51.30 -20.43 42.26
CA GLU A 100 52.16 -21.60 42.58
C GLU A 100 51.36 -22.93 42.69
N ASP A 101 50.04 -22.86 42.80
CA ASP A 101 49.10 -23.98 42.86
C ASP A 101 48.48 -24.38 41.50
N LEU A 102 48.94 -23.78 40.39
CA LEU A 102 48.48 -24.03 39.02
C LEU A 102 46.98 -23.76 38.81
N LEU A 103 46.40 -22.87 39.61
CA LEU A 103 45.05 -22.36 39.42
C LEU A 103 45.08 -20.90 38.96
N PRO A 104 44.23 -20.51 37.97
CA PRO A 104 44.17 -19.12 37.51
C PRO A 104 43.76 -18.19 38.65
N CYS A 105 44.57 -17.17 38.91
CA CYS A 105 44.28 -16.16 39.94
C CYS A 105 44.22 -14.77 39.32
N ASP A 106 43.24 -13.97 39.75
CA ASP A 106 43.09 -12.58 39.31
C ASP A 106 43.67 -11.64 40.35
N ARG A 107 44.80 -11.01 40.02
CA ARG A 107 45.50 -10.06 40.90
C ARG A 107 44.66 -8.84 41.28
N ASN A 108 43.65 -8.48 40.49
CA ASN A 108 42.74 -7.39 40.85
C ASN A 108 41.78 -7.79 41.99
N ARG A 109 41.59 -9.09 42.22
CA ARG A 109 40.70 -9.64 43.25
C ARG A 109 41.47 -10.27 44.42
N ASP A 110 42.66 -10.83 44.20
CA ASP A 110 43.54 -11.36 45.25
C ASP A 110 44.93 -10.67 45.23
N PRO A 111 45.29 -9.88 46.26
CA PRO A 111 46.59 -9.22 46.35
C PRO A 111 47.81 -10.15 46.45
N ASN A 112 47.60 -11.43 46.81
CA ASN A 112 48.68 -12.41 46.93
C ASN A 112 48.97 -13.15 45.62
N CYS A 113 48.16 -12.94 44.57
CA CYS A 113 48.39 -13.53 43.26
C CYS A 113 49.63 -12.90 42.59
N PRO A 114 50.57 -13.71 42.06
CA PRO A 114 51.74 -13.20 41.35
C PRO A 114 51.33 -12.37 40.11
N PRO A 115 52.15 -11.42 39.67
CA PRO A 115 51.88 -10.71 38.41
C PRO A 115 51.98 -11.68 37.24
N ALA A 116 51.08 -11.55 36.26
CA ALA A 116 51.11 -12.39 35.07
C ALA A 116 52.45 -12.24 34.32
N GLU A 117 53.08 -13.37 34.00
CA GLU A 117 54.38 -13.41 33.33
C GLU A 117 54.19 -13.66 31.83
N ILE A 118 54.93 -12.95 30.97
CA ILE A 118 54.84 -13.12 29.52
C ILE A 118 55.65 -14.37 29.15
N ILE A 119 54.97 -15.37 28.61
CA ILE A 119 55.58 -16.61 28.11
C ILE A 119 56.14 -16.38 26.71
N GLU A 120 55.33 -15.81 25.82
CA GLU A 120 55.70 -15.56 24.43
C GLU A 120 55.09 -14.24 23.93
N GLU A 121 55.83 -13.51 23.09
CA GLU A 121 55.30 -12.34 22.38
C GLU A 121 55.74 -12.32 20.91
N THR A 122 54.84 -11.93 20.01
CA THR A 122 55.13 -11.77 18.58
C THR A 122 55.68 -10.39 18.25
N SER A 123 56.25 -10.24 17.06
CA SER A 123 56.55 -8.92 16.50
C SER A 123 55.27 -8.15 16.16
N CYS A 124 55.34 -6.81 16.17
CA CYS A 124 54.26 -5.93 15.76
C CYS A 124 53.93 -6.11 14.27
N GLN A 125 52.64 -6.26 13.95
CA GLN A 125 52.13 -6.37 12.58
C GLN A 125 50.98 -5.39 12.36
N HIS A 126 50.72 -5.06 11.09
CA HIS A 126 49.63 -4.17 10.67
C HIS A 126 48.28 -4.71 11.17
N ALA A 127 47.50 -3.87 11.85
CA ALA A 127 46.27 -4.33 12.52
C ALA A 127 44.97 -4.03 11.74
N PHE A 128 44.91 -2.96 10.92
CA PHE A 128 43.68 -2.53 10.23
C PHE A 128 43.97 -1.81 8.90
N ASP A 129 43.34 -2.26 7.81
CA ASP A 129 43.51 -1.68 6.45
C ASP A 129 42.69 -0.39 6.26
N CYS A 130 41.68 -0.17 7.10
CA CYS A 130 40.88 1.05 7.15
C CYS A 130 40.49 1.40 8.60
N PRO A 131 40.08 2.64 8.93
CA PRO A 131 39.83 3.07 10.30
C PRO A 131 38.63 2.34 10.94
N PRO A 132 38.80 1.61 12.07
CA PRO A 132 37.68 0.97 12.74
C PRO A 132 36.88 1.99 13.56
N GLY A 133 35.60 2.19 13.23
CA GLY A 133 34.68 3.00 14.04
C GLY A 133 33.77 3.99 13.29
N ILE A 134 33.76 3.97 11.96
CA ILE A 134 32.83 4.77 11.15
C ILE A 134 31.65 3.85 10.81
N ASN A 135 30.49 4.08 11.44
CA ASN A 135 29.22 3.39 11.12
C ASN A 135 28.42 4.21 10.08
N GLU A 136 29.11 4.80 9.11
CA GLU A 136 28.51 5.46 7.95
C GLU A 136 29.24 4.95 6.71
N ASP A 137 28.48 4.58 5.68
CA ASP A 137 28.90 3.94 4.43
C ASP A 137 30.12 4.62 3.80
N PHE A 138 31.32 4.17 4.18
CA PHE A 138 32.55 4.62 3.54
C PHE A 138 32.84 3.71 2.35
N THR A 139 32.18 4.04 1.24
CA THR A 139 32.44 3.49 -0.08
C THR A 139 33.54 4.32 -0.76
N MET A 140 34.62 3.65 -1.18
CA MET A 140 35.67 4.23 -2.03
C MET A 140 35.58 3.61 -3.42
N TYR A 141 35.76 4.41 -4.45
CA TYR A 141 35.83 3.92 -5.82
C TYR A 141 37.28 3.82 -6.29
N TYR A 142 37.64 2.70 -6.90
CA TYR A 142 38.94 2.51 -7.54
C TYR A 142 38.77 2.26 -9.03
N ASP A 143 39.72 2.76 -9.82
CA ASP A 143 39.80 2.48 -11.24
C ASP A 143 40.20 1.02 -11.44
N CYS A 144 39.50 0.33 -12.33
CA CYS A 144 39.72 -1.06 -12.68
C CYS A 144 39.74 -1.23 -14.21
N GLU A 145 40.27 -2.35 -14.70
CA GLU A 145 40.39 -2.62 -16.14
C GLU A 145 39.97 -4.06 -16.41
N ILE A 146 38.95 -4.25 -17.25
CA ILE A 146 38.53 -5.56 -17.76
C ILE A 146 38.79 -5.59 -19.26
N GLU A 147 39.65 -6.51 -19.71
CA GLU A 147 39.94 -6.73 -21.14
C GLU A 147 40.33 -5.47 -21.96
N GLY A 148 40.94 -4.47 -21.33
CA GLY A 148 41.38 -3.24 -21.99
C GLY A 148 40.36 -2.09 -21.97
N VAL A 149 39.19 -2.32 -21.36
CA VAL A 149 38.17 -1.29 -21.11
C VAL A 149 38.32 -0.80 -19.68
N SER A 150 38.44 0.52 -19.52
CA SER A 150 38.53 1.14 -18.20
C SER A 150 37.16 1.11 -17.53
N GLY A 151 37.14 0.87 -16.23
CA GLY A 151 35.93 0.76 -15.43
C GLY A 151 36.15 1.23 -14.01
N ARG A 152 35.09 1.20 -13.22
CA ARG A 152 35.11 1.62 -11.81
C ARG A 152 34.62 0.48 -10.91
N GLN A 153 35.29 0.30 -9.78
CA GLN A 153 34.98 -0.74 -8.79
C GLN A 153 34.66 -0.10 -7.45
N GLU A 154 33.55 -0.52 -6.83
CA GLU A 154 33.17 -0.09 -5.49
C GLU A 154 33.96 -0.88 -4.42
N VAL A 155 34.47 -0.18 -3.40
CA VAL A 155 35.22 -0.78 -2.28
C VAL A 155 34.66 -0.31 -0.95
N ARG A 156 34.17 -1.24 -0.14
CA ARG A 156 33.55 -1.00 1.16
C ARG A 156 34.50 -1.34 2.31
N CYS A 157 34.60 -0.46 3.31
CA CYS A 157 35.30 -0.74 4.56
C CYS A 157 34.32 -1.27 5.64
N ASP A 158 34.49 -2.51 6.11
CA ASP A 158 33.77 -3.04 7.28
C ASP A 158 34.76 -3.43 8.39
N LYS A 159 34.61 -2.81 9.57
CA LYS A 159 35.38 -3.07 10.80
C LYS A 159 36.90 -3.13 10.60
N GLY A 160 37.42 -2.27 9.71
CA GLY A 160 38.85 -2.15 9.45
C GLY A 160 39.39 -3.10 8.36
N ARG A 161 38.52 -3.72 7.55
CA ARG A 161 38.87 -4.48 6.35
C ARG A 161 38.13 -3.97 5.10
N LEU A 162 38.81 -3.98 3.96
CA LEU A 162 38.25 -3.59 2.66
C LEU A 162 37.64 -4.81 1.94
N TYR A 163 36.48 -4.59 1.33
CA TYR A 163 35.73 -5.52 0.49
C TYR A 163 35.54 -4.89 -0.88
N TYR A 164 35.89 -5.62 -1.96
CA TYR A 164 35.84 -5.11 -3.33
C TYR A 164 34.64 -5.73 -4.05
N ASP A 165 33.82 -4.92 -4.71
CA ASP A 165 32.66 -5.35 -5.52
C ASP A 165 33.05 -5.66 -6.98
N GLU A 166 32.11 -5.92 -7.87
CA GLU A 166 32.40 -6.13 -9.29
C GLU A 166 32.88 -4.85 -9.99
N CYS A 167 33.74 -5.01 -11.01
CA CYS A 167 34.26 -3.90 -11.80
C CYS A 167 33.30 -3.63 -12.97
N VAL A 168 32.71 -2.43 -13.00
CA VAL A 168 31.75 -2.00 -14.04
C VAL A 168 32.52 -1.23 -15.12
N THR A 169 32.47 -1.70 -16.36
CA THR A 169 33.15 -1.06 -17.51
C THR A 169 32.32 0.10 -18.06
N CYS A 170 32.93 1.29 -18.21
CA CYS A 170 32.26 2.44 -18.83
C CYS A 170 32.23 2.24 -20.35
N LEU A 171 31.05 2.31 -20.96
CA LEU A 171 30.88 2.22 -22.42
C LEU A 171 30.79 3.64 -22.99
N GLU A 172 31.40 3.89 -24.16
CA GLU A 172 31.34 5.19 -24.87
C GLU A 172 29.94 5.44 -25.48
N GLU A 173 28.88 5.49 -24.68
CA GLU A 173 27.54 5.93 -25.12
C GLU A 173 26.99 7.01 -24.19
N GLU A 174 26.16 7.88 -24.78
CA GLU A 174 25.64 9.15 -24.22
C GLU A 174 25.20 9.04 -22.75
N GLU A 175 25.54 10.05 -21.95
CA GLU A 175 25.07 10.22 -20.57
C GLU A 175 23.55 9.99 -20.46
N VAL A 176 23.16 9.17 -19.48
CA VAL A 176 21.77 8.94 -19.09
C VAL A 176 21.54 9.74 -17.82
N CYS A 177 20.38 10.38 -17.69
CA CYS A 177 20.09 11.18 -16.50
C CYS A 177 19.76 10.28 -15.28
N ASP A 178 20.80 9.75 -14.65
CA ASP A 178 20.72 8.82 -13.51
C ASP A 178 21.61 9.23 -12.33
N PHE A 179 22.19 10.43 -12.37
CA PHE A 179 23.14 10.97 -11.38
C PHE A 179 24.43 10.18 -11.26
N GLN A 180 24.75 9.36 -12.25
CA GLN A 180 26.01 8.65 -12.37
C GLN A 180 26.78 9.19 -13.57
N ASP A 181 28.10 9.06 -13.49
CA ASP A 181 29.03 9.39 -14.57
C ASP A 181 29.10 8.14 -15.47
N ASN A 182 28.23 8.07 -16.47
CA ASN A 182 28.05 6.87 -17.30
C ASN A 182 29.19 6.70 -18.31
N ASP A 183 29.75 7.81 -18.78
CA ASP A 183 30.85 7.85 -19.74
C ASP A 183 32.24 8.03 -19.09
N CYS A 184 32.26 8.25 -17.77
CA CYS A 184 33.46 8.33 -16.94
C CYS A 184 34.38 9.51 -17.29
N ASP A 185 33.83 10.63 -17.80
CA ASP A 185 34.59 11.84 -18.12
C ASP A 185 34.85 12.76 -16.91
N GLY A 186 34.21 12.47 -15.77
CA GLY A 186 34.34 13.20 -14.51
C GLY A 186 33.35 14.34 -14.31
N ILE A 187 32.43 14.53 -15.25
CA ILE A 187 31.21 15.33 -15.12
C ILE A 187 30.04 14.33 -14.97
N ILE A 188 28.92 14.76 -14.39
CA ILE A 188 27.78 13.88 -14.15
C ILE A 188 26.60 14.43 -14.94
N ASP A 189 25.98 13.62 -15.79
CA ASP A 189 24.81 13.92 -16.62
C ASP A 189 24.96 15.18 -17.50
N GLU A 190 26.15 15.49 -18.05
CA GLU A 190 26.32 16.73 -18.80
C GLU A 190 25.44 16.79 -20.05
N ASN A 191 24.83 17.97 -20.26
CA ASN A 191 23.82 18.20 -21.31
C ASN A 191 22.51 17.40 -21.15
N GLN A 192 22.31 16.65 -20.06
CA GLN A 192 21.04 15.99 -19.72
C GLN A 192 20.27 16.70 -18.60
N ARG A 193 20.97 17.48 -17.76
CA ARG A 193 20.35 18.25 -16.68
C ARG A 193 19.62 19.49 -17.17
N ASN A 194 18.55 19.83 -16.47
CA ASN A 194 17.73 21.01 -16.73
C ASN A 194 18.32 22.28 -16.07
N ALA A 195 17.58 23.41 -16.13
CA ALA A 195 18.02 24.69 -15.57
C ALA A 195 18.27 24.66 -14.06
N CYS A 196 17.60 23.75 -13.33
CA CYS A 196 17.78 23.52 -11.90
C CYS A 196 18.93 22.57 -11.56
N ASP A 197 19.75 22.15 -12.54
CA ASP A 197 20.81 21.17 -12.37
C ASP A 197 20.28 19.80 -11.86
N THR A 198 19.03 19.48 -12.23
CA THR A 198 18.35 18.21 -11.93
C THR A 198 17.96 17.47 -13.21
N CYS A 199 17.70 16.17 -13.07
CA CYS A 199 17.21 15.34 -14.15
C CYS A 199 15.70 15.52 -14.37
N GLY A 200 15.29 15.54 -15.65
CA GLY A 200 13.89 15.67 -16.04
C GLY A 200 13.49 17.09 -16.48
N THR A 201 12.20 17.33 -16.66
CA THR A 201 11.69 18.68 -16.95
C THR A 201 11.90 19.59 -15.76
N VAL A 202 12.07 20.88 -16.03
CA VAL A 202 12.08 21.90 -14.98
C VAL A 202 10.70 21.89 -14.28
N PRO A 203 10.64 21.88 -12.94
CA PRO A 203 9.38 22.03 -12.20
C PRO A 203 8.68 23.34 -12.55
N GLU A 204 7.35 23.41 -12.46
CA GLU A 204 6.65 24.69 -12.54
C GLU A 204 6.83 25.48 -11.24
N ASP A 205 6.75 26.81 -11.32
CA ASP A 205 6.94 27.66 -10.15
C ASP A 205 5.76 27.56 -9.16
N ILE A 206 6.06 27.72 -7.88
CA ILE A 206 5.11 27.57 -6.77
C ILE A 206 5.25 28.78 -5.85
N CYS A 207 4.14 29.25 -5.29
CA CYS A 207 4.10 30.46 -4.47
C CYS A 207 4.70 30.26 -3.07
N ASP A 208 6.02 30.13 -2.97
CA ASP A 208 6.76 29.91 -1.72
C ASP A 208 7.95 30.86 -1.52
N GLY A 209 8.19 31.78 -2.46
CA GLY A 209 9.27 32.74 -2.41
C GLY A 209 10.63 32.15 -2.78
N LEU A 210 10.64 30.93 -3.33
CA LEU A 210 11.79 30.29 -3.96
C LEU A 210 11.63 30.34 -5.48
N ASP A 211 12.74 30.08 -6.17
CA ASP A 211 12.81 29.97 -7.62
C ASP A 211 12.78 28.47 -7.93
N ASN A 212 11.57 27.93 -8.13
CA ASN A 212 11.36 26.48 -8.24
C ASN A 212 11.61 25.96 -9.67
N ASP A 213 11.52 26.84 -10.66
CA ASP A 213 11.80 26.54 -12.06
C ASP A 213 13.21 27.01 -12.52
N CYS A 214 13.95 27.64 -11.61
CA CYS A 214 15.33 28.07 -11.81
C CYS A 214 15.53 29.00 -13.02
N ASP A 215 14.51 29.78 -13.37
CA ASP A 215 14.58 30.75 -14.46
C ASP A 215 15.25 32.08 -14.03
N GLY A 216 15.53 32.22 -12.73
CA GLY A 216 16.20 33.36 -12.10
C GLY A 216 15.24 34.46 -11.62
N THR A 217 13.94 34.25 -11.79
CA THR A 217 12.86 34.96 -11.09
C THR A 217 12.25 34.07 -10.02
N SER A 218 11.37 34.62 -9.19
CA SER A 218 10.76 33.88 -8.09
C SER A 218 9.31 34.30 -8.00
N ASP A 219 8.41 33.33 -7.94
CA ASP A 219 6.96 33.47 -7.96
C ASP A 219 6.42 34.21 -9.20
N GLU A 220 6.97 34.01 -10.39
CA GLU A 220 6.51 34.71 -11.59
C GLU A 220 5.27 34.09 -12.25
N GLN A 221 4.40 34.96 -12.77
CA GLN A 221 3.19 34.57 -13.53
C GLN A 221 2.19 33.66 -12.79
N LEU A 222 2.36 33.46 -11.49
CA LEU A 222 1.44 32.71 -10.64
C LEU A 222 0.18 33.54 -10.33
N VAL A 223 -0.94 33.08 -10.85
CA VAL A 223 -2.28 33.63 -10.64
C VAL A 223 -3.20 32.49 -10.25
N ARG A 224 -3.98 32.69 -9.19
CA ARG A 224 -5.02 31.72 -8.80
C ARG A 224 -6.32 32.42 -8.46
N GLU A 225 -7.39 31.63 -8.41
CA GLU A 225 -8.69 32.09 -7.94
C GLU A 225 -8.66 32.29 -6.41
N CYS A 226 -9.40 33.30 -5.96
CA CYS A 226 -9.60 33.58 -4.54
C CYS A 226 -11.06 33.89 -4.31
N ASP A 227 -11.60 33.37 -3.22
CA ASP A 227 -13.00 33.54 -2.89
C ASP A 227 -13.20 34.45 -1.69
N THR A 228 -14.25 35.24 -1.79
CA THR A 228 -14.87 35.92 -0.66
C THR A 228 -16.30 35.40 -0.52
N ILE A 229 -16.96 35.79 0.56
CA ILE A 229 -18.40 35.52 0.69
C ILE A 229 -19.24 36.25 -0.36
N CYS A 230 -18.69 37.27 -1.04
CA CYS A 230 -19.38 38.07 -2.05
C CYS A 230 -19.26 37.50 -3.47
N ASN A 231 -18.04 37.17 -3.88
CA ASN A 231 -17.73 36.66 -5.21
C ASN A 231 -16.33 36.04 -5.26
N THR A 232 -16.02 35.45 -6.41
CA THR A 232 -14.69 34.98 -6.77
C THR A 232 -13.88 36.09 -7.43
N GLY A 233 -12.56 36.04 -7.27
CA GLY A 233 -11.61 36.99 -7.83
C GLY A 233 -10.29 36.30 -8.12
N LEU A 234 -9.28 37.09 -8.50
CA LEU A 234 -7.94 36.59 -8.77
C LEU A 234 -6.97 37.21 -7.78
N GLU A 235 -6.01 36.41 -7.33
CA GLU A 235 -4.85 36.88 -6.58
C GLU A 235 -3.57 36.49 -7.28
N ILE A 236 -2.53 37.30 -7.06
CA ILE A 236 -1.22 37.13 -7.69
C ILE A 236 -0.23 36.79 -6.58
N CYS A 237 0.66 35.84 -6.84
CA CYS A 237 1.73 35.56 -5.90
C CYS A 237 2.80 36.66 -5.95
N SER A 238 3.28 37.09 -4.80
CA SER A 238 4.47 37.92 -4.70
C SER A 238 5.23 37.63 -3.41
N GLN A 239 6.48 37.15 -3.53
CA GLN A 239 7.37 36.83 -2.41
C GLN A 239 6.76 35.77 -1.46
N GLY A 240 6.32 34.65 -2.02
CA GLY A 240 5.75 33.50 -1.31
C GLY A 240 4.42 33.78 -0.61
N ASN A 241 3.74 34.86 -1.01
CA ASN A 241 2.44 35.23 -0.45
C ASN A 241 1.50 35.60 -1.58
N TRP A 242 0.31 35.02 -1.52
CA TRP A 242 -0.80 35.45 -2.34
C TRP A 242 -1.32 36.79 -1.86
N ILE A 243 -1.34 37.77 -2.77
CA ILE A 243 -1.72 39.14 -2.45
C ILE A 243 -2.72 39.69 -3.46
N GLY A 244 -3.52 40.65 -2.98
CA GLY A 244 -4.33 41.48 -3.86
C GLY A 244 -5.52 40.78 -4.49
N CYS A 245 -6.16 39.85 -3.77
CA CYS A 245 -7.43 39.25 -4.19
C CYS A 245 -8.40 40.32 -4.68
N THR A 246 -8.80 40.21 -5.95
CA THR A 246 -9.69 41.18 -6.61
C THR A 246 -11.16 40.97 -6.25
N ALA A 247 -11.49 39.89 -5.53
CA ALA A 247 -12.83 39.63 -5.03
C ALA A 247 -13.27 40.75 -4.08
N GLN A 248 -14.56 41.10 -4.16
CA GLN A 248 -15.16 42.12 -3.31
C GLN A 248 -15.12 41.63 -1.86
N ARG A 249 -14.48 42.39 -0.99
CA ARG A 249 -14.51 42.08 0.44
C ARG A 249 -15.85 42.53 1.01
N PRO A 250 -16.44 41.76 1.93
CA PRO A 250 -17.63 42.21 2.64
C PRO A 250 -17.28 43.47 3.43
N VAL A 251 -18.07 44.50 3.24
CA VAL A 251 -17.98 45.78 3.94
C VAL A 251 -19.34 46.07 4.56
N ASP A 252 -19.35 46.81 5.67
CA ASP A 252 -20.62 47.18 6.32
C ASP A 252 -21.61 47.72 5.29
N GLU A 253 -22.86 47.27 5.41
CA GLU A 253 -23.96 47.66 4.54
C GLU A 253 -23.96 49.17 4.27
N GLN A 254 -24.26 49.52 3.02
CA GLN A 254 -24.56 50.87 2.58
C GLN A 254 -25.90 50.85 1.87
N CYS A 255 -26.71 51.90 2.02
CA CYS A 255 -28.03 51.98 1.40
C CYS A 255 -27.96 52.28 -0.11
N ASP A 256 -27.32 51.41 -0.86
CA ASP A 256 -27.17 51.46 -2.31
C ASP A 256 -27.95 50.36 -3.04
N GLY A 257 -28.63 49.48 -2.29
CA GLY A 257 -29.44 48.40 -2.85
C GLY A 257 -28.61 47.21 -3.34
N GLU A 258 -27.34 47.14 -2.94
CA GLU A 258 -26.46 46.00 -3.15
C GLU A 258 -26.17 45.36 -1.79
N ASP A 259 -26.00 44.04 -1.76
CA ASP A 259 -25.54 43.29 -0.59
C ASP A 259 -24.03 43.50 -0.44
N ASN A 260 -23.65 44.42 0.45
CA ASN A 260 -22.28 44.92 0.58
C ASN A 260 -21.46 44.07 1.56
N ASP A 261 -22.12 43.48 2.55
CA ASP A 261 -21.54 42.62 3.58
C ASP A 261 -21.71 41.12 3.27
N CYS A 262 -22.46 40.83 2.21
CA CYS A 262 -22.58 39.53 1.54
C CYS A 262 -23.20 38.47 2.45
N ASP A 263 -24.16 38.87 3.28
CA ASP A 263 -24.92 37.99 4.17
C ASP A 263 -26.22 37.46 3.53
N ASN A 264 -26.47 37.80 2.24
CA ASN A 264 -27.67 37.53 1.44
C ASN A 264 -28.90 38.33 1.85
N LEU A 265 -28.73 39.39 2.62
CA LEU A 265 -29.72 40.42 2.85
C LEU A 265 -29.19 41.71 2.23
N VAL A 266 -30.11 42.54 1.73
CA VAL A 266 -29.75 43.83 1.13
C VAL A 266 -30.14 44.91 2.14
N ASP A 267 -29.20 45.82 2.44
CA ASP A 267 -29.40 47.00 3.28
C ASP A 267 -29.91 46.68 4.71
N GLU A 268 -29.58 45.52 5.29
CA GLU A 268 -30.09 45.09 6.60
C GLU A 268 -29.39 45.80 7.77
N GLY A 269 -30.12 45.93 8.89
CA GLY A 269 -29.60 46.61 10.08
C GLY A 269 -29.35 48.12 9.94
N LEU A 270 -29.47 48.70 8.75
CA LEU A 270 -29.38 50.13 8.49
C LEU A 270 -30.73 50.83 8.57
N ASN A 271 -30.70 52.09 9.00
CA ASN A 271 -31.84 53.00 8.86
C ASN A 271 -31.58 53.91 7.67
N CYS A 272 -31.95 53.44 6.47
CA CYS A 272 -31.62 54.06 5.19
C CYS A 272 -32.27 55.43 4.99
N GLN A 273 -31.57 56.46 5.46
CA GLN A 273 -31.77 57.83 5.01
C GLN A 273 -31.13 57.99 3.64
N CYS A 274 -31.95 58.04 2.60
CA CYS A 274 -31.47 58.30 1.24
C CYS A 274 -31.06 59.78 1.08
N PRO A 275 -30.00 60.09 0.31
CA PRO A 275 -29.59 61.48 0.08
C PRO A 275 -30.76 62.32 -0.45
N PRO A 276 -30.99 63.55 0.04
CA PRO A 276 -32.08 64.42 -0.45
C PRO A 276 -32.03 64.68 -1.97
N GLU A 277 -30.87 64.49 -2.57
CA GLU A 277 -30.61 64.61 -4.01
C GLU A 277 -31.23 63.49 -4.85
N MET A 278 -31.54 62.34 -4.23
CA MET A 278 -32.20 61.19 -4.86
C MET A 278 -33.73 61.22 -4.76
N VAL A 279 -34.31 62.26 -4.15
CA VAL A 279 -35.76 62.41 -4.03
C VAL A 279 -36.40 62.49 -5.41
N GLY A 280 -37.24 61.51 -5.74
CA GLY A 280 -37.90 61.38 -7.05
C GLY A 280 -37.06 60.68 -8.13
N ALA A 281 -35.85 60.21 -7.84
CA ALA A 281 -35.09 59.33 -8.73
C ALA A 281 -35.56 57.88 -8.55
N LEU A 282 -35.79 57.15 -9.65
CA LEU A 282 -36.18 55.75 -9.62
C LEU A 282 -34.94 54.85 -9.66
N VAL A 283 -34.79 54.01 -8.64
CA VAL A 283 -33.70 53.03 -8.49
C VAL A 283 -34.27 51.63 -8.70
N PRO A 284 -33.66 50.75 -9.52
CA PRO A 284 -34.13 49.37 -9.70
C PRO A 284 -34.12 48.58 -8.38
N CYS A 285 -35.05 47.62 -8.23
CA CYS A 285 -35.12 46.74 -7.06
C CYS A 285 -35.83 45.42 -7.40
N MET A 286 -35.55 44.36 -6.64
CA MET A 286 -36.15 43.01 -6.77
C MET A 286 -36.50 42.45 -5.39
N GLU A 287 -37.18 43.26 -4.58
CA GLU A 287 -37.48 42.94 -3.18
C GLU A 287 -38.98 43.08 -2.88
N ALA A 288 -39.44 42.46 -1.79
CA ALA A 288 -40.81 42.59 -1.33
C ALA A 288 -41.16 44.08 -1.10
N PRO A 289 -42.38 44.55 -1.44
CA PRO A 289 -43.61 43.79 -1.72
C PRO A 289 -43.78 43.32 -3.17
N LEU A 290 -42.81 43.61 -4.05
CA LEU A 290 -42.79 43.08 -5.40
C LEU A 290 -42.77 41.53 -5.32
N PHE A 291 -43.60 40.86 -6.11
CA PHE A 291 -43.63 39.39 -6.12
C PHE A 291 -42.92 38.77 -7.32
N CYS A 292 -42.61 39.56 -8.36
CA CYS A 292 -41.83 39.13 -9.52
C CYS A 292 -41.19 40.31 -10.27
N GLY A 293 -40.16 40.05 -11.06
CA GLY A 293 -39.51 40.95 -11.99
C GLY A 293 -38.76 42.13 -11.35
N MET A 294 -38.22 43.00 -12.20
CA MET A 294 -37.56 44.23 -11.77
C MET A 294 -38.58 45.35 -11.52
N GLY A 295 -38.59 45.88 -10.29
CA GLY A 295 -39.33 47.07 -9.89
C GLY A 295 -38.43 48.29 -9.76
N PHE A 296 -39.00 49.36 -9.20
CA PHE A 296 -38.28 50.56 -8.84
C PHE A 296 -38.70 51.04 -7.44
N LYS A 297 -37.78 51.65 -6.70
CA LYS A 297 -38.04 52.41 -5.48
C LYS A 297 -37.52 53.84 -5.63
N THR A 298 -38.02 54.77 -4.82
CA THR A 298 -37.55 56.16 -4.82
C THR A 298 -37.42 56.68 -3.40
N CYS A 299 -36.68 57.77 -3.24
CA CYS A 299 -36.51 58.44 -1.97
C CYS A 299 -37.65 59.42 -1.71
N GLU A 300 -38.25 59.40 -0.52
CA GLU A 300 -39.27 60.36 -0.08
C GLU A 300 -38.86 61.14 1.17
N CYS A 301 -39.30 62.41 1.24
CA CYS A 301 -39.10 63.26 2.40
C CYS A 301 -40.21 63.04 3.43
N LEU A 302 -39.86 62.64 4.65
CA LEU A 302 -40.84 62.47 5.74
C LEU A 302 -41.17 63.78 6.46
N THR A 303 -40.33 64.81 6.30
CA THR A 303 -40.49 66.16 6.87
C THR A 303 -40.59 67.21 5.77
N GLU A 304 -41.33 68.31 5.98
CA GLU A 304 -41.46 69.41 4.99
C GLU A 304 -40.10 70.02 4.61
N GLU A 305 -39.12 70.01 5.52
CA GLU A 305 -37.74 70.47 5.28
C GLU A 305 -36.80 69.38 4.73
N CYS A 306 -37.30 68.15 4.49
CA CYS A 306 -36.53 66.99 4.03
C CYS A 306 -35.26 66.68 4.88
N GLU A 307 -35.32 66.93 6.19
CA GLU A 307 -34.25 66.58 7.15
C GLU A 307 -34.21 65.08 7.46
N VAL A 308 -35.33 64.38 7.24
CA VAL A 308 -35.44 62.92 7.32
C VAL A 308 -36.02 62.40 6.02
N THR A 309 -35.30 61.47 5.41
CA THR A 309 -35.63 60.80 4.16
C THR A 309 -35.77 59.30 4.40
N GLN A 310 -36.54 58.63 3.55
CA GLN A 310 -36.72 57.18 3.57
C GLN A 310 -36.89 56.66 2.14
N MET A 311 -36.35 55.48 1.84
CA MET A 311 -36.68 54.77 0.60
C MET A 311 -38.07 54.17 0.67
N THR A 312 -38.84 54.33 -0.40
CA THR A 312 -40.14 53.69 -0.55
C THR A 312 -39.98 52.19 -0.76
N GLU A 313 -41.07 51.44 -0.56
CA GLU A 313 -41.16 50.04 -0.97
C GLU A 313 -40.94 49.87 -2.49
N CYS A 314 -40.49 48.69 -2.90
CA CYS A 314 -40.26 48.34 -4.28
C CYS A 314 -41.60 48.09 -5.02
N PHE A 315 -41.86 48.86 -6.08
CA PHE A 315 -43.07 48.73 -6.90
C PHE A 315 -42.75 48.68 -8.39
N ALA A 316 -43.64 48.08 -9.17
CA ALA A 316 -43.56 48.03 -10.62
C ALA A 316 -43.38 49.41 -11.27
N ALA A 317 -42.70 49.49 -12.42
CA ALA A 317 -42.47 50.75 -13.14
C ALA A 317 -43.76 51.56 -13.41
N CYS A 318 -44.88 50.87 -13.62
CA CYS A 318 -46.18 51.50 -13.87
C CYS A 318 -46.80 52.18 -12.63
N HIS A 319 -46.35 51.82 -11.42
CA HIS A 319 -46.74 52.51 -10.17
C HIS A 319 -46.20 53.94 -10.16
N TRP A 320 -44.94 54.12 -10.58
CA TRP A 320 -44.24 55.39 -10.57
C TRP A 320 -44.53 56.24 -11.80
N ILE A 321 -44.75 55.60 -12.95
CA ILE A 321 -44.98 56.26 -14.23
C ILE A 321 -46.30 55.76 -14.83
N PRO A 322 -47.44 56.38 -14.47
CA PRO A 322 -48.77 55.96 -14.94
C PRO A 322 -48.92 56.01 -16.47
N GLU A 323 -48.09 56.79 -17.16
CA GLU A 323 -48.11 56.96 -18.62
C GLU A 323 -47.57 55.75 -19.40
N LEU A 324 -46.82 54.84 -18.76
CA LEU A 324 -46.27 53.63 -19.38
C LEU A 324 -47.30 52.48 -19.47
N SER A 325 -48.41 52.60 -18.74
CA SER A 325 -49.49 51.61 -18.69
C SER A 325 -50.45 51.77 -19.88
N SER A 326 -50.14 51.17 -21.03
CA SER A 326 -51.03 51.20 -22.21
C SER A 326 -52.30 50.33 -22.10
N THR A 327 -52.42 49.55 -21.01
CA THR A 327 -53.56 48.69 -20.67
C THR A 327 -54.06 49.06 -19.28
N ASP A 328 -55.38 49.23 -19.09
CA ASP A 328 -56.05 49.81 -17.91
C ASP A 328 -55.90 49.07 -16.55
N GLN A 329 -54.86 48.27 -16.34
CA GLN A 329 -54.58 47.65 -15.05
C GLN A 329 -53.07 47.46 -14.85
N CYS A 330 -52.42 48.48 -14.29
CA CYS A 330 -51.11 48.34 -13.67
C CYS A 330 -51.26 47.55 -12.38
N ASP A 331 -50.60 46.39 -12.29
CA ASP A 331 -50.38 45.72 -11.01
C ASP A 331 -49.11 46.31 -10.38
N PRO A 332 -49.20 47.05 -9.26
CA PRO A 332 -48.05 47.70 -8.66
C PRO A 332 -47.04 46.69 -8.08
N LEU A 333 -47.39 45.42 -7.94
CA LEU A 333 -46.53 44.39 -7.35
C LEU A 333 -45.84 43.47 -8.38
N ALA A 334 -46.13 43.64 -9.67
CA ALA A 334 -45.56 42.84 -10.77
C ALA A 334 -44.58 43.67 -11.60
N GLY A 335 -43.29 43.39 -11.47
CA GLY A 335 -42.20 44.10 -12.13
C GLY A 335 -42.07 43.83 -13.63
N LEU A 336 -40.98 44.33 -14.20
CA LEU A 336 -40.56 44.01 -15.56
C LEU A 336 -39.81 42.67 -15.54
N ALA A 337 -40.30 41.67 -16.27
CA ALA A 337 -39.61 40.39 -16.45
C ALA A 337 -38.16 40.57 -16.96
N VAL A 338 -37.20 39.92 -16.32
CA VAL A 338 -35.76 39.94 -16.65
C VAL A 338 -35.20 38.53 -16.79
N GLU A 339 -34.18 38.35 -17.63
CA GLU A 339 -33.45 37.09 -17.84
C GLU A 339 -31.93 37.32 -17.65
N PRO A 340 -31.17 36.35 -17.10
CA PRO A 340 -31.61 35.02 -16.64
C PRO A 340 -32.20 35.00 -15.22
N GLU A 341 -33.03 34.00 -14.93
CA GLU A 341 -33.45 33.61 -13.56
C GLU A 341 -32.23 33.39 -12.66
N LEU A 342 -32.35 33.81 -11.40
CA LEU A 342 -31.31 33.68 -10.37
C LEU A 342 -31.82 32.77 -9.25
N CYS A 343 -30.90 32.05 -8.60
CA CYS A 343 -31.24 31.18 -7.49
C CYS A 343 -31.35 31.97 -6.18
N ASN A 344 -32.42 32.73 -5.99
CA ASN A 344 -32.59 33.67 -4.87
C ASN A 344 -34.01 33.66 -4.26
N ASN A 345 -34.87 32.70 -4.63
CA ASN A 345 -36.26 32.61 -4.17
C ASN A 345 -37.14 33.81 -4.60
N PHE A 346 -36.80 34.41 -5.74
CA PHE A 346 -37.56 35.46 -6.41
C PHE A 346 -37.91 35.03 -7.84
N ASP A 347 -39.03 35.50 -8.38
CA ASP A 347 -39.50 35.18 -9.73
C ASP A 347 -39.01 36.30 -10.66
N GLU A 348 -37.92 36.12 -11.38
CA GLU A 348 -37.32 37.19 -12.19
C GLU A 348 -38.09 37.44 -13.49
N ASP A 349 -38.65 36.40 -14.10
CA ASP A 349 -39.25 36.45 -15.42
C ASP A 349 -40.79 36.63 -15.40
N CYS A 350 -41.37 36.71 -14.19
CA CYS A 350 -42.79 36.87 -13.92
C CYS A 350 -43.68 35.77 -14.53
N ASP A 351 -43.19 34.53 -14.63
CA ASP A 351 -43.97 33.40 -15.12
C ASP A 351 -44.81 32.66 -14.05
N LEU A 352 -44.70 33.10 -12.78
CA LEU A 352 -45.32 32.56 -11.57
C LEU A 352 -44.68 31.27 -11.03
N LEU A 353 -43.53 30.90 -11.55
CA LEU A 353 -42.62 29.92 -10.98
C LEU A 353 -41.45 30.67 -10.32
N ILE A 354 -40.78 30.02 -9.36
CA ILE A 354 -39.67 30.63 -8.61
C ILE A 354 -38.50 29.67 -8.76
N ASP A 355 -37.34 30.20 -9.16
CA ASP A 355 -36.08 29.48 -9.36
C ASP A 355 -36.22 28.26 -10.29
N GLU A 356 -37.08 28.29 -11.30
CA GLU A 356 -37.37 27.10 -12.10
C GLU A 356 -36.27 26.77 -13.11
N SER A 357 -36.04 25.48 -13.30
CA SER A 357 -35.11 24.95 -14.31
C SER A 357 -33.65 25.43 -14.16
N LEU A 358 -33.29 26.01 -13.01
CA LEU A 358 -31.92 26.40 -12.69
C LEU A 358 -31.10 25.19 -12.25
N SER A 359 -29.97 24.98 -12.93
CA SER A 359 -28.99 23.95 -12.58
C SER A 359 -27.58 24.47 -12.76
N ARG A 360 -26.67 24.00 -11.91
CA ARG A 360 -25.23 24.31 -12.00
C ARG A 360 -24.38 23.08 -11.76
N GLN A 361 -23.14 23.12 -12.24
CA GLN A 361 -22.12 22.15 -11.86
C GLN A 361 -21.60 22.45 -10.46
N CYS A 362 -21.15 21.39 -9.78
CA CYS A 362 -20.51 21.47 -8.47
C CYS A 362 -19.44 20.38 -8.36
N TYR A 363 -18.50 20.59 -7.46
CA TYR A 363 -17.46 19.63 -7.14
C TYR A 363 -16.98 19.89 -5.73
N THR A 364 -16.89 18.85 -4.89
CA THR A 364 -16.46 18.99 -3.48
C THR A 364 -15.05 18.49 -3.21
N GLY A 365 -14.37 17.93 -4.22
CA GLY A 365 -12.95 17.55 -4.15
C GLY A 365 -12.00 18.74 -4.34
N PRO A 366 -10.67 18.52 -4.19
CA PRO A 366 -9.65 19.51 -4.52
C PRO A 366 -9.76 20.00 -5.97
N GLU A 367 -9.60 21.29 -6.24
CA GLU A 367 -9.80 21.83 -7.61
C GLU A 367 -8.89 21.19 -8.66
N ASP A 368 -7.66 20.83 -8.27
CA ASP A 368 -6.66 20.22 -9.16
C ASP A 368 -7.05 18.81 -9.62
N THR A 369 -7.97 18.13 -8.93
CA THR A 369 -8.44 16.78 -9.30
C THR A 369 -9.67 16.80 -10.20
N LEU A 370 -10.20 17.98 -10.52
CA LEU A 370 -11.42 18.13 -11.31
C LEU A 370 -11.18 17.75 -12.79
N ASN A 371 -11.90 16.73 -13.28
CA ASN A 371 -11.75 16.14 -14.62
C ASN A 371 -10.40 15.44 -14.85
N VAL A 372 -9.74 14.99 -13.79
CA VAL A 372 -8.55 14.13 -13.84
C VAL A 372 -8.98 12.70 -13.48
N GLY A 373 -8.47 11.71 -14.21
CA GLY A 373 -8.85 10.31 -14.00
C GLY A 373 -10.36 10.09 -14.10
N ILE A 374 -10.92 9.40 -13.10
CA ILE A 374 -12.37 9.17 -12.99
C ILE A 374 -13.12 10.34 -12.35
N CYS A 375 -12.41 11.33 -11.78
CA CYS A 375 -13.03 12.42 -11.05
C CYS A 375 -13.84 13.33 -11.97
N ALA A 376 -15.09 13.57 -11.59
CA ALA A 376 -16.03 14.31 -12.40
C ALA A 376 -16.91 15.25 -11.55
N PRO A 377 -17.27 16.43 -12.08
CA PRO A 377 -18.20 17.32 -11.41
C PRO A 377 -19.59 16.70 -11.39
N GLY A 378 -20.29 16.93 -10.28
CA GLY A 378 -21.71 16.62 -10.17
C GLY A 378 -22.60 17.80 -10.54
N THR A 379 -23.88 17.68 -10.20
CA THR A 379 -24.90 18.70 -10.49
C THR A 379 -25.74 19.07 -9.27
N GLN A 380 -26.14 20.35 -9.24
CA GLN A 380 -27.09 20.91 -8.29
C GLN A 380 -28.25 21.56 -9.04
N ILE A 381 -29.43 21.50 -8.43
CA ILE A 381 -30.62 22.23 -8.88
C ILE A 381 -30.96 23.32 -7.87
N CYS A 382 -31.42 24.48 -8.34
CA CYS A 382 -31.96 25.46 -7.42
C CYS A 382 -33.38 25.08 -7.00
N ASN A 383 -33.73 25.36 -5.76
CA ASN A 383 -35.10 25.34 -5.27
C ASN A 383 -35.20 26.30 -4.08
N THR A 384 -36.09 27.29 -4.13
CA THR A 384 -36.29 28.25 -3.03
C THR A 384 -35.00 28.94 -2.58
N GLY A 385 -34.22 29.47 -3.54
CA GLY A 385 -32.99 30.24 -3.31
C GLY A 385 -31.82 29.44 -2.75
N GLN A 386 -31.91 28.10 -2.77
CA GLN A 386 -30.84 27.23 -2.30
C GLN A 386 -30.51 26.15 -3.32
N TRP A 387 -29.24 25.80 -3.39
CA TRP A 387 -28.75 24.72 -4.26
C TRP A 387 -28.90 23.37 -3.56
N TYR A 388 -29.67 22.47 -4.17
CA TYR A 388 -29.93 21.12 -3.70
C TYR A 388 -29.27 20.08 -4.61
N GLY A 389 -28.71 19.04 -4.00
CA GLY A 389 -28.35 17.81 -4.70
C GLY A 389 -29.14 16.61 -4.20
N ARG A 390 -29.29 15.60 -5.08
CA ARG A 390 -30.03 14.37 -4.82
C ARG A 390 -29.09 13.27 -4.33
N ARG A 391 -29.36 12.70 -3.16
CA ARG A 391 -28.63 11.52 -2.67
C ARG A 391 -29.12 10.23 -3.34
N THR A 392 -28.32 9.18 -3.28
CA THR A 392 -28.66 7.81 -3.75
C THR A 392 -29.95 7.24 -3.14
N GLY A 393 -30.41 7.77 -2.00
CA GLY A 393 -31.70 7.44 -1.38
C GLY A 393 -32.92 8.24 -1.90
N GLY A 394 -32.73 9.11 -2.88
CA GLY A 394 -33.77 9.93 -3.51
C GLY A 394 -34.13 11.24 -2.80
N ASN A 395 -33.54 11.51 -1.62
CA ASN A 395 -33.76 12.75 -0.87
C ASN A 395 -32.86 13.88 -1.39
N TYR A 396 -33.40 15.10 -1.44
CA TYR A 396 -32.64 16.32 -1.73
C TYR A 396 -32.02 16.89 -0.45
N THR A 397 -30.76 17.32 -0.53
CA THR A 397 -30.00 17.93 0.57
C THR A 397 -29.34 19.23 0.08
N VAL A 398 -29.40 20.28 0.90
CA VAL A 398 -28.75 21.58 0.61
C VAL A 398 -27.24 21.41 0.51
N GLY A 399 -26.62 21.98 -0.51
CA GLY A 399 -25.17 21.95 -0.74
C GLY A 399 -24.60 20.60 -1.17
N PHE A 400 -25.41 19.55 -1.30
CA PHE A 400 -24.96 18.25 -1.79
C PHE A 400 -24.73 18.32 -3.30
N CYS A 401 -23.70 17.66 -3.83
CA CYS A 401 -23.45 17.60 -5.27
C CYS A 401 -23.87 16.23 -5.81
N THR A 402 -24.80 16.21 -6.76
CA THR A 402 -25.39 14.97 -7.28
C THR A 402 -24.45 14.34 -8.29
N ASP A 403 -24.18 13.04 -8.15
CA ASP A 403 -23.36 12.26 -9.09
C ASP A 403 -21.92 12.78 -9.27
N GLU A 404 -21.38 13.52 -8.29
CA GLU A 404 -19.96 13.85 -8.27
C GLU A 404 -19.10 12.60 -8.03
N VAL A 405 -17.91 12.57 -8.62
CA VAL A 405 -16.87 11.58 -8.34
C VAL A 405 -15.66 12.33 -7.82
N VAL A 406 -15.37 12.16 -6.53
CA VAL A 406 -14.25 12.82 -5.84
C VAL A 406 -13.11 11.82 -5.63
N PRO A 407 -11.87 12.31 -5.42
CA PRO A 407 -10.71 11.45 -5.21
C PRO A 407 -10.92 10.45 -4.07
N THR A 408 -10.53 9.22 -4.31
CA THR A 408 -10.47 8.15 -3.32
C THR A 408 -9.07 7.55 -3.30
N GLU A 409 -8.75 6.70 -2.33
CA GLU A 409 -7.46 5.99 -2.36
C GLU A 409 -7.33 5.15 -3.63
N GLU A 410 -6.14 5.14 -4.21
CA GLU A 410 -5.82 4.39 -5.43
C GLU A 410 -6.01 2.88 -5.22
N ILE A 411 -6.72 2.23 -6.15
CA ILE A 411 -6.85 0.77 -6.20
C ILE A 411 -6.40 0.29 -7.55
N CYS A 412 -5.97 -0.97 -7.65
CA CYS A 412 -5.54 -1.49 -8.94
C CYS A 412 -6.73 -1.94 -9.80
N ASP A 413 -7.42 -1.00 -10.43
CA ASP A 413 -8.56 -1.27 -11.30
C ASP A 413 -8.45 -0.73 -12.73
N GLY A 414 -7.29 -0.16 -13.10
CA GLY A 414 -7.07 0.40 -14.43
C GLY A 414 -7.41 1.87 -14.54
N ALA A 415 -7.85 2.49 -13.45
CA ALA A 415 -8.36 3.84 -13.42
C ALA A 415 -7.63 4.65 -12.35
N ASP A 416 -7.42 5.93 -12.63
CA ASP A 416 -6.85 6.91 -11.69
C ASP A 416 -7.95 7.32 -10.69
N ASN A 417 -7.95 6.71 -9.51
CA ASN A 417 -9.00 6.85 -8.48
C ASN A 417 -8.72 8.00 -7.51
N ASP A 418 -7.46 8.32 -7.27
CA ASP A 418 -7.05 9.49 -6.48
C ASP A 418 -6.91 10.77 -7.32
N CYS A 419 -7.10 10.64 -8.63
CA CYS A 419 -7.22 11.72 -9.59
C CYS A 419 -5.97 12.61 -9.61
N ASP A 420 -4.80 12.01 -9.40
CA ASP A 420 -3.49 12.66 -9.44
C ASP A 420 -2.88 12.68 -10.86
N GLY A 421 -3.56 12.07 -11.83
CA GLY A 421 -3.16 11.98 -13.23
C GLY A 421 -2.33 10.73 -13.56
N ILE A 422 -2.08 9.88 -12.56
CA ILE A 422 -1.32 8.64 -12.67
C ILE A 422 -2.29 7.47 -12.46
N VAL A 423 -2.26 6.50 -13.38
CA VAL A 423 -3.09 5.30 -13.26
C VAL A 423 -2.35 4.22 -12.45
N ASP A 424 -3.05 3.57 -11.51
CA ASP A 424 -2.63 2.39 -10.75
C ASP A 424 -1.20 2.52 -10.16
N TYR A 425 -0.93 3.60 -9.42
CA TYR A 425 0.39 3.92 -8.82
C TYR A 425 1.55 4.14 -9.81
N GLY A 426 1.25 4.32 -11.10
CA GLY A 426 2.23 4.57 -12.15
C GLY A 426 2.86 3.30 -12.72
N GLU A 427 2.31 2.13 -12.38
CA GLU A 427 2.77 0.84 -12.86
C GLU A 427 1.76 0.24 -13.85
N GLU A 428 2.27 -0.34 -14.93
CA GLU A 428 1.40 -1.09 -15.84
C GLU A 428 0.95 -2.39 -15.18
N ILE A 429 -0.36 -2.59 -15.01
CA ILE A 429 -0.91 -3.88 -14.53
C ILE A 429 -0.28 -5.04 -15.35
N PRO A 430 0.33 -6.06 -14.71
CA PRO A 430 0.86 -7.20 -15.44
C PRO A 430 -0.27 -8.08 -15.98
N GLU A 431 -0.01 -8.78 -17.09
CA GLU A 431 -0.95 -9.81 -17.54
C GLU A 431 -1.15 -10.82 -16.40
N THR A 432 -2.38 -11.01 -15.93
CA THR A 432 -2.65 -11.91 -14.80
C THR A 432 -3.88 -12.78 -15.03
N ASP A 433 -3.73 -14.07 -14.75
CA ASP A 433 -4.79 -15.08 -14.81
C ASP A 433 -5.26 -15.41 -13.40
N ILE A 434 -6.55 -15.26 -13.14
CA ILE A 434 -7.18 -15.47 -11.84
C ILE A 434 -8.15 -16.65 -11.95
N LEU A 435 -7.91 -17.71 -11.20
CA LEU A 435 -8.76 -18.90 -11.16
C LEU A 435 -9.51 -18.97 -9.83
N PHE A 436 -10.84 -18.91 -9.89
CA PHE A 436 -11.69 -19.15 -8.73
C PHE A 436 -11.99 -20.64 -8.59
N ILE A 437 -11.71 -21.19 -7.40
CA ILE A 437 -12.10 -22.53 -6.98
C ILE A 437 -13.12 -22.36 -5.85
N VAL A 438 -14.37 -22.62 -6.17
CA VAL A 438 -15.49 -22.24 -5.30
C VAL A 438 -16.18 -23.48 -4.77
N ASP A 439 -16.30 -23.57 -3.45
CA ASP A 439 -17.21 -24.49 -2.82
C ASP A 439 -18.66 -24.10 -3.14
N TRP A 440 -19.35 -25.00 -3.85
CA TRP A 440 -20.74 -24.82 -4.29
C TRP A 440 -21.76 -25.58 -3.42
N SER A 441 -21.34 -25.98 -2.22
CA SER A 441 -22.20 -26.57 -1.21
C SER A 441 -23.31 -25.62 -0.76
N GLY A 442 -24.38 -26.18 -0.19
CA GLY A 442 -25.48 -25.39 0.38
C GLY A 442 -25.08 -24.54 1.59
N SER A 443 -23.99 -24.88 2.31
CA SER A 443 -23.49 -24.09 3.44
C SER A 443 -22.83 -22.78 2.98
N MET A 444 -22.29 -22.77 1.76
CA MET A 444 -21.61 -21.62 1.17
C MET A 444 -22.53 -20.54 0.59
N GLU A 445 -23.85 -20.76 0.53
CA GLU A 445 -24.81 -19.88 -0.16
C GLU A 445 -24.65 -18.38 0.21
N ASN A 446 -24.57 -18.06 1.50
CA ASN A 446 -24.48 -16.66 1.95
C ASN A 446 -23.14 -16.01 1.57
N TYR A 447 -22.05 -16.78 1.63
CA TYR A 447 -20.70 -16.31 1.32
C TYR A 447 -20.54 -16.09 -0.19
N ILE A 448 -20.98 -17.04 -1.01
CA ILE A 448 -20.88 -16.92 -2.46
C ILE A 448 -21.79 -15.81 -3.01
N ASN A 449 -22.95 -15.58 -2.39
CA ASN A 449 -23.75 -14.40 -2.72
C ASN A 449 -22.98 -13.10 -2.44
N ALA A 450 -22.23 -13.02 -1.33
CA ALA A 450 -21.37 -11.88 -1.05
C ALA A 450 -20.25 -11.71 -2.08
N VAL A 451 -19.57 -12.79 -2.45
CA VAL A 451 -18.55 -12.80 -3.53
C VAL A 451 -19.15 -12.33 -4.86
N ARG A 452 -20.32 -12.83 -5.24
CA ARG A 452 -21.00 -12.42 -6.49
C ARG A 452 -21.35 -10.93 -6.49
N MET A 453 -21.73 -10.37 -5.35
CA MET A 453 -21.99 -8.93 -5.23
C MET A 453 -20.70 -8.11 -5.29
N ALA A 454 -19.63 -8.57 -4.64
CA ALA A 454 -18.30 -7.95 -4.74
C ALA A 454 -17.82 -7.91 -6.21
N MET A 455 -17.96 -9.02 -6.94
CA MET A 455 -17.58 -9.08 -8.36
C MET A 455 -18.44 -8.18 -9.25
N ASN A 456 -19.74 -8.06 -8.98
CA ASN A 456 -20.60 -7.11 -9.71
C ASN A 456 -20.26 -5.64 -9.42
N ARG A 457 -19.66 -5.34 -8.26
CA ARG A 457 -19.17 -4.00 -7.93
C ARG A 457 -17.85 -3.72 -8.64
N PHE A 458 -16.93 -4.67 -8.60
CA PHE A 458 -15.69 -4.62 -9.37
C PHE A 458 -15.95 -4.40 -10.86
N ALA A 459 -16.95 -5.07 -11.43
CA ALA A 459 -17.39 -4.88 -12.80
C ALA A 459 -17.73 -3.42 -13.20
N GLN A 460 -18.03 -2.56 -12.23
CA GLN A 460 -18.44 -1.18 -12.48
C GLN A 460 -17.27 -0.20 -12.47
N SER A 461 -16.16 -0.55 -11.82
CA SER A 461 -14.98 0.31 -11.71
C SER A 461 -13.81 -0.19 -12.56
N PHE A 462 -13.84 -1.45 -13.00
CA PHE A 462 -12.73 -2.06 -13.72
C PHE A 462 -12.64 -1.59 -15.18
N GLU A 463 -11.65 -0.74 -15.48
CA GLU A 463 -11.36 -0.26 -16.84
C GLU A 463 -10.32 -1.12 -17.58
N ALA A 464 -9.50 -1.91 -16.87
CA ALA A 464 -8.41 -2.73 -17.43
C ALA A 464 -8.80 -4.16 -17.92
N GLU A 465 -9.91 -4.30 -18.64
CA GLU A 465 -10.49 -5.61 -19.06
C GLU A 465 -9.53 -6.50 -19.89
N GLU A 466 -8.53 -5.93 -20.56
CA GLU A 466 -7.65 -6.69 -21.45
C GLU A 466 -6.59 -7.51 -20.70
N LYS A 467 -6.06 -7.03 -19.57
CA LYS A 467 -4.88 -7.62 -18.93
C LYS A 467 -5.22 -8.75 -17.94
N LEU A 468 -6.32 -8.62 -17.19
CA LEU A 468 -6.81 -9.65 -16.28
C LEU A 468 -7.73 -10.66 -16.99
N LYS A 469 -7.52 -11.96 -16.76
CA LYS A 469 -8.39 -13.03 -17.25
C LYS A 469 -8.81 -13.93 -16.11
N TRP A 470 -9.99 -14.54 -16.24
CA TRP A 470 -10.70 -15.17 -15.14
C TRP A 470 -11.16 -16.58 -15.50
N GLY A 471 -10.98 -17.54 -14.59
CA GLY A 471 -11.46 -18.91 -14.70
C GLY A 471 -12.33 -19.30 -13.51
N LEU A 472 -13.21 -20.28 -13.69
CA LEU A 472 -14.09 -20.76 -12.62
C LEU A 472 -14.18 -22.28 -12.57
N ILE A 473 -13.78 -22.84 -11.44
CA ILE A 473 -14.06 -24.22 -11.03
C ILE A 473 -15.03 -24.17 -9.86
N VAL A 474 -16.06 -25.00 -9.91
CA VAL A 474 -17.01 -25.16 -8.81
C VAL A 474 -17.13 -26.62 -8.42
N GLY A 475 -17.28 -26.89 -7.13
CA GLY A 475 -17.57 -28.22 -6.63
C GLY A 475 -17.89 -28.16 -5.14
N PRO A 476 -18.73 -29.05 -4.60
CA PRO A 476 -19.49 -30.06 -5.31
C PRO A 476 -20.68 -29.49 -6.06
N LYS A 477 -20.91 -29.98 -7.28
CA LYS A 477 -22.12 -29.70 -8.05
C LYS A 477 -22.79 -31.00 -8.44
N ILE A 478 -24.12 -31.07 -8.33
CA ILE A 478 -24.86 -32.23 -8.86
C ILE A 478 -24.83 -32.18 -10.39
N VAL A 479 -24.27 -33.23 -10.99
CA VAL A 479 -24.30 -33.40 -12.44
C VAL A 479 -25.37 -34.41 -12.83
N ASP A 480 -26.14 -34.16 -13.92
CA ASP A 480 -27.27 -35.02 -14.32
C ASP A 480 -26.79 -36.49 -14.46
N PRO A 481 -27.44 -37.46 -13.79
CA PRO A 481 -27.13 -38.89 -13.88
C PRO A 481 -27.26 -39.50 -15.28
N ARG A 482 -27.73 -38.76 -16.29
CA ARG A 482 -27.76 -39.19 -17.70
C ARG A 482 -26.45 -38.93 -18.45
N THR A 483 -25.59 -38.09 -17.92
CA THR A 483 -24.26 -37.79 -18.47
C THR A 483 -23.24 -38.89 -18.11
N PHE A 484 -23.49 -39.62 -17.03
CA PHE A 484 -22.58 -40.64 -16.48
C PHE A 484 -23.32 -41.96 -16.22
N ILE A 485 -22.65 -43.09 -16.44
CA ILE A 485 -23.29 -44.42 -16.56
C ILE A 485 -23.87 -44.96 -15.21
N ASN A 486 -23.74 -44.26 -14.06
CA ASN A 486 -24.03 -44.85 -12.73
C ASN A 486 -24.68 -43.92 -11.67
N GLY A 487 -25.75 -43.18 -12.01
CA GLY A 487 -26.59 -42.49 -11.01
C GLY A 487 -25.95 -41.22 -10.43
N SER A 488 -26.72 -40.42 -9.67
CA SER A 488 -26.34 -39.04 -9.32
C SER A 488 -25.01 -39.00 -8.57
N ILE A 489 -24.09 -38.22 -9.11
CA ILE A 489 -22.69 -38.08 -8.75
C ILE A 489 -22.49 -36.59 -8.44
N GLU A 490 -21.90 -36.30 -7.28
CA GLU A 490 -21.35 -34.97 -7.01
C GLU A 490 -20.12 -34.79 -7.89
N GLY A 491 -19.96 -33.62 -8.50
CA GLY A 491 -18.92 -33.42 -9.48
C GLY A 491 -18.14 -32.15 -9.26
N LEU A 492 -16.85 -32.20 -9.60
CA LEU A 492 -16.03 -31.02 -9.81
C LEU A 492 -16.26 -30.52 -11.25
N VAL A 493 -16.68 -29.28 -11.42
CA VAL A 493 -17.06 -28.74 -12.74
C VAL A 493 -16.21 -27.51 -13.05
N LEU A 494 -15.53 -27.55 -14.19
CA LEU A 494 -14.94 -26.39 -14.83
C LEU A 494 -16.05 -25.63 -15.58
N GLU A 495 -16.54 -24.55 -14.99
CA GLU A 495 -17.62 -23.73 -15.55
C GLU A 495 -17.09 -22.83 -16.68
N THR A 496 -15.89 -22.29 -16.50
CA THR A 496 -15.15 -21.62 -17.56
C THR A 496 -13.65 -21.82 -17.36
N ASP A 497 -12.95 -22.05 -18.47
CA ASP A 497 -11.50 -21.88 -18.52
C ASP A 497 -11.16 -20.37 -18.46
N ILE A 498 -9.87 -20.04 -18.44
CA ILE A 498 -9.37 -18.66 -18.41
C ILE A 498 -9.95 -17.85 -19.58
N THR A 499 -10.75 -16.83 -19.28
CA THR A 499 -11.52 -16.04 -20.25
C THR A 499 -11.65 -14.57 -19.83
N ASP A 500 -12.32 -13.74 -20.63
CA ASP A 500 -12.61 -12.35 -20.29
C ASP A 500 -13.57 -12.24 -19.09
N PHE A 501 -13.54 -11.10 -18.40
CA PHE A 501 -14.28 -10.92 -17.16
C PHE A 501 -15.80 -11.04 -17.36
N ASN A 502 -16.34 -10.51 -18.47
CA ASN A 502 -17.78 -10.61 -18.76
C ASN A 502 -18.25 -12.05 -19.02
N SER A 503 -17.45 -12.84 -19.76
CA SER A 503 -17.68 -14.28 -19.95
C SER A 503 -17.62 -15.04 -18.62
N PHE A 504 -16.65 -14.72 -17.76
CA PHE A 504 -16.54 -15.29 -16.42
C PHE A 504 -17.75 -14.94 -15.54
N LEU A 505 -18.14 -13.67 -15.47
CA LEU A 505 -19.28 -13.21 -14.65
C LEU A 505 -20.60 -13.84 -15.13
N THR A 506 -20.72 -14.02 -16.44
CA THR A 506 -21.83 -14.75 -17.06
C THR A 506 -21.83 -16.22 -16.64
N ALA A 507 -20.67 -16.90 -16.70
CA ALA A 507 -20.55 -18.29 -16.24
C ALA A 507 -20.88 -18.42 -14.75
N PHE A 508 -20.30 -17.55 -13.91
CA PHE A 508 -20.50 -17.52 -12.47
C PHE A 508 -21.98 -17.28 -12.10
N SER A 509 -22.65 -16.38 -12.80
CA SER A 509 -24.09 -16.13 -12.58
C SER A 509 -24.98 -17.29 -13.06
N ASN A 510 -24.50 -18.10 -14.01
CA ASN A 510 -25.24 -19.20 -14.61
C ASN A 510 -24.93 -20.58 -14.01
N VAL A 511 -24.04 -20.68 -13.02
CA VAL A 511 -23.69 -21.96 -12.37
C VAL A 511 -24.93 -22.68 -11.85
N GLY A 512 -25.91 -21.94 -11.33
CA GLY A 512 -27.22 -22.47 -10.92
C GLY A 512 -27.50 -22.32 -9.43
N ALA A 513 -28.46 -23.07 -8.92
CA ALA A 513 -28.83 -23.05 -7.51
C ALA A 513 -27.84 -23.86 -6.66
N PHE A 514 -27.63 -23.43 -5.41
CA PHE A 514 -26.93 -24.22 -4.40
C PHE A 514 -27.73 -25.49 -4.07
N ASP A 515 -27.03 -26.59 -3.80
CA ASP A 515 -27.68 -27.87 -3.49
C ASP A 515 -27.41 -28.31 -2.05
N ASN A 516 -28.48 -28.39 -1.26
CA ASN A 516 -28.47 -28.74 0.15
C ASN A 516 -28.23 -30.24 0.42
N GLN A 517 -28.00 -31.05 -0.62
CA GLN A 517 -27.74 -32.48 -0.51
C GLN A 517 -26.29 -32.86 -0.83
N THR A 518 -25.44 -31.87 -1.14
CA THR A 518 -24.03 -32.06 -1.44
C THR A 518 -23.18 -31.90 -0.17
N GLY A 519 -22.03 -32.56 -0.13
CA GLY A 519 -21.13 -32.47 1.02
C GLY A 519 -19.81 -33.22 0.85
N GLN A 520 -19.46 -33.58 -0.39
CA GLN A 520 -18.14 -34.09 -0.74
C GLN A 520 -17.43 -33.04 -1.60
N GLU A 521 -16.45 -32.36 -1.04
CA GLU A 521 -15.91 -31.12 -1.60
C GLU A 521 -14.50 -31.34 -2.17
N PRO A 522 -14.33 -31.71 -3.45
CA PRO A 522 -13.04 -32.07 -4.04
C PRO A 522 -12.13 -30.87 -4.34
N LEU A 523 -12.11 -29.83 -3.49
CA LEU A 523 -11.36 -28.58 -3.76
C LEU A 523 -9.85 -28.79 -3.65
N LYS A 524 -9.38 -29.72 -2.83
CA LYS A 524 -7.97 -30.11 -2.82
C LYS A 524 -7.56 -30.78 -4.12
N ASP A 525 -8.44 -31.61 -4.67
CA ASP A 525 -8.22 -32.23 -5.97
C ASP A 525 -8.24 -31.15 -7.07
N ALA A 526 -9.13 -30.15 -6.96
CA ALA A 526 -9.19 -29.01 -7.86
C ALA A 526 -7.89 -28.19 -7.87
N LEU A 527 -7.27 -27.97 -6.71
CA LEU A 527 -5.96 -27.31 -6.59
C LEU A 527 -4.86 -28.05 -7.35
N LEU A 528 -4.79 -29.38 -7.24
CA LEU A 528 -3.80 -30.14 -8.00
C LEU A 528 -4.11 -30.12 -9.50
N LEU A 529 -5.39 -30.26 -9.87
CA LEU A 529 -5.81 -30.29 -11.27
C LEU A 529 -5.60 -28.95 -11.97
N SER A 530 -5.74 -27.83 -11.26
CA SER A 530 -5.55 -26.50 -11.84
C SER A 530 -4.11 -26.25 -12.32
N VAL A 531 -3.12 -26.78 -11.60
CA VAL A 531 -1.69 -26.63 -11.94
C VAL A 531 -1.12 -27.79 -12.75
N ARG A 532 -1.94 -28.81 -13.06
CA ARG A 532 -1.50 -30.05 -13.73
C ARG A 532 -0.77 -29.82 -15.06
N SER A 533 -1.15 -28.79 -15.81
CA SER A 533 -0.60 -28.47 -17.13
C SER A 533 0.67 -27.61 -17.07
N ILE A 534 0.96 -26.98 -15.92
CA ILE A 534 1.95 -25.89 -15.81
C ILE A 534 2.99 -26.08 -14.70
N SER A 535 2.75 -26.96 -13.74
CA SER A 535 3.70 -27.21 -12.66
C SER A 535 4.95 -27.94 -13.17
N GLY A 536 6.13 -27.46 -12.76
CA GLY A 536 7.41 -28.07 -13.08
C GLY A 536 7.68 -29.39 -12.36
N ASN A 537 6.91 -29.73 -11.33
CA ASN A 537 7.08 -30.95 -10.54
C ASN A 537 5.75 -31.43 -9.96
N ILE A 538 5.21 -32.52 -10.50
CA ILE A 538 4.04 -33.19 -9.93
C ILE A 538 4.37 -34.66 -9.69
N ASN A 539 4.51 -35.03 -8.42
CA ASN A 539 4.74 -36.42 -8.01
C ASN A 539 3.41 -37.17 -7.82
N TYR A 540 2.57 -37.16 -8.86
CA TYR A 540 1.26 -37.84 -8.87
C TYR A 540 0.99 -38.46 -10.25
N ASP A 541 0.67 -39.76 -10.27
CA ASP A 541 0.40 -40.47 -11.52
C ASP A 541 -1.07 -40.36 -11.93
N PHE A 542 -1.37 -39.40 -12.81
CA PHE A 542 -2.73 -39.21 -13.32
C PHE A 542 -3.24 -40.34 -14.24
N ASN A 543 -2.37 -41.22 -14.77
CA ASN A 543 -2.82 -42.30 -15.66
C ASN A 543 -3.54 -43.42 -14.90
N THR A 544 -3.23 -43.56 -13.61
CA THR A 544 -3.87 -44.52 -12.72
C THR A 544 -4.90 -43.87 -11.81
N ALA A 545 -5.06 -42.54 -11.91
CA ALA A 545 -5.97 -41.77 -11.08
C ALA A 545 -7.44 -42.00 -11.45
N THR A 546 -8.28 -42.22 -10.43
CA THR A 546 -9.74 -42.32 -10.58
C THR A 546 -10.44 -41.63 -9.44
N TRP A 547 -11.65 -41.12 -9.66
CA TRP A 547 -12.50 -40.61 -8.60
C TRP A 547 -13.09 -41.72 -7.72
N ALA A 548 -13.21 -41.46 -6.41
CA ALA A 548 -13.88 -42.31 -5.43
C ALA A 548 -15.20 -41.69 -4.93
N ASN A 549 -15.91 -42.42 -4.05
CA ASN A 549 -17.09 -41.95 -3.32
C ASN A 549 -18.25 -41.39 -4.17
N ARG A 550 -18.34 -41.81 -5.43
CA ARG A 550 -19.32 -41.30 -6.41
C ARG A 550 -19.11 -39.80 -6.71
N ILE A 551 -17.84 -39.40 -6.75
CA ILE A 551 -17.39 -38.15 -7.34
C ILE A 551 -16.99 -38.39 -8.80
N ASP A 552 -17.16 -37.38 -9.64
CA ASP A 552 -16.61 -37.32 -10.99
C ASP A 552 -16.25 -35.87 -11.35
N SER A 553 -15.84 -35.61 -12.59
CA SER A 553 -15.54 -34.25 -13.05
C SER A 553 -16.07 -33.93 -14.44
N ILE A 554 -16.34 -32.65 -14.67
CA ILE A 554 -16.55 -32.08 -16.01
C ILE A 554 -15.49 -31.01 -16.25
N PRO A 555 -14.65 -31.12 -17.29
CA PRO A 555 -14.53 -32.27 -18.20
C PRO A 555 -14.04 -33.55 -17.46
N PRO A 556 -14.08 -34.73 -18.10
CA PRO A 556 -13.58 -35.96 -17.49
C PRO A 556 -12.15 -35.80 -16.95
N LEU A 557 -11.80 -36.54 -15.90
CA LEU A 557 -10.52 -36.38 -15.17
C LEU A 557 -9.26 -36.38 -16.07
N GLU A 558 -9.28 -37.14 -17.16
CA GLU A 558 -8.18 -37.19 -18.13
C GLU A 558 -7.96 -35.87 -18.89
N ASP A 559 -9.06 -35.15 -19.13
CA ASP A 559 -9.13 -33.90 -19.87
C ASP A 559 -9.25 -32.67 -18.95
N PHE A 560 -9.39 -32.85 -17.64
CA PHE A 560 -9.46 -31.75 -16.68
C PHE A 560 -8.11 -31.03 -16.57
N LYS A 561 -8.01 -29.91 -17.29
CA LYS A 561 -6.82 -29.06 -17.39
C LYS A 561 -7.26 -27.60 -17.59
N ILE A 562 -6.50 -26.69 -17.01
CA ILE A 562 -6.67 -25.24 -17.18
C ILE A 562 -5.67 -24.74 -18.20
N THR A 563 -6.15 -23.85 -19.09
CA THR A 563 -5.35 -23.26 -20.16
C THR A 563 -4.83 -21.90 -19.73
N TRP A 564 -3.73 -21.90 -18.96
CA TRP A 564 -3.06 -20.69 -18.52
C TRP A 564 -2.30 -19.98 -19.65
N ARG A 565 -2.26 -18.65 -19.64
CA ARG A 565 -1.40 -17.86 -20.53
C ARG A 565 0.07 -18.04 -20.14
N SER A 566 0.95 -18.00 -21.14
CA SER A 566 2.39 -18.24 -20.94
C SER A 566 3.12 -17.06 -20.30
N ASN A 567 2.65 -15.83 -20.55
CA ASN A 567 3.26 -14.58 -20.12
C ASN A 567 2.44 -13.87 -19.02
N ALA A 568 1.57 -14.61 -18.33
CA ALA A 568 0.75 -14.06 -17.27
C ALA A 568 1.18 -14.59 -15.90
N ASP A 569 1.09 -13.73 -14.90
CA ASP A 569 1.09 -14.12 -13.50
C ASP A 569 -0.17 -14.92 -13.19
N ARG A 570 -0.10 -15.79 -12.19
CA ARG A 570 -1.14 -16.78 -11.92
C ARG A 570 -1.60 -16.64 -10.49
N VAL A 571 -2.92 -16.53 -10.33
CA VAL A 571 -3.57 -16.41 -9.04
C VAL A 571 -4.64 -17.48 -8.94
N ILE A 572 -4.62 -18.24 -7.85
CA ILE A 572 -5.71 -19.15 -7.51
C ILE A 572 -6.37 -18.63 -6.25
N VAL A 573 -7.69 -18.47 -6.27
CA VAL A 573 -8.50 -18.07 -5.11
C VAL A 573 -9.46 -19.20 -4.76
N VAL A 574 -9.32 -19.77 -3.56
CA VAL A 574 -10.17 -20.86 -3.06
C VAL A 574 -11.16 -20.32 -2.04
N PHE A 575 -12.44 -20.69 -2.16
CA PHE A 575 -13.49 -20.34 -1.19
C PHE A 575 -14.13 -21.61 -0.65
N THR A 576 -14.13 -21.80 0.67
CA THR A 576 -14.73 -22.98 1.32
C THR A 576 -14.95 -22.75 2.81
N ASP A 577 -16.00 -23.34 3.38
CA ASP A 577 -16.23 -23.39 4.82
C ASP A 577 -15.83 -24.73 5.46
N GLU A 578 -15.21 -25.63 4.70
CA GLU A 578 -14.80 -26.96 5.16
C GLU A 578 -13.28 -27.19 5.16
N TYR A 579 -12.88 -28.38 5.61
CA TYR A 579 -11.50 -28.86 5.59
C TYR A 579 -11.11 -29.36 4.17
N ASP A 580 -9.81 -29.50 3.92
CA ASP A 580 -9.31 -29.96 2.62
C ASP A 580 -9.61 -31.46 2.39
N GLN A 581 -10.63 -31.73 1.57
CA GLN A 581 -11.05 -33.08 1.23
C GLN A 581 -10.48 -33.53 -0.13
N THR A 582 -10.16 -34.81 -0.25
CA THR A 582 -9.71 -35.44 -1.50
C THR A 582 -10.49 -36.71 -1.80
N TYR A 583 -10.82 -36.87 -3.07
CA TYR A 583 -11.56 -38.00 -3.62
C TYR A 583 -10.83 -38.68 -4.77
N LEU A 584 -9.64 -38.20 -5.14
CA LEU A 584 -8.75 -38.91 -6.05
C LEU A 584 -8.18 -40.18 -5.42
N VAL A 585 -8.04 -41.22 -6.24
CA VAL A 585 -7.40 -42.49 -5.90
C VAL A 585 -6.28 -42.74 -6.91
N PRO A 586 -5.00 -42.94 -6.50
CA PRO A 586 -4.50 -42.99 -5.11
C PRO A 586 -4.76 -41.71 -4.31
N ARG A 587 -4.96 -41.83 -2.99
CA ARG A 587 -5.31 -40.67 -2.13
C ARG A 587 -4.25 -39.59 -2.26
N LEU A 588 -4.69 -38.36 -2.56
CA LEU A 588 -3.81 -37.21 -2.68
C LEU A 588 -3.27 -36.79 -1.30
N ARG A 589 -1.95 -36.58 -1.23
CA ARG A 589 -1.26 -36.10 -0.03
C ARG A 589 -0.99 -34.61 -0.15
N ASP A 590 -0.95 -33.94 0.99
CA ASP A 590 -0.79 -32.48 1.11
C ASP A 590 0.53 -32.02 0.49
N ASP A 591 1.63 -32.74 0.76
CA ASP A 591 2.97 -32.44 0.22
C ASP A 591 3.01 -32.48 -1.31
N VAL A 592 2.26 -33.38 -1.94
CA VAL A 592 2.21 -33.49 -3.40
C VAL A 592 1.54 -32.25 -4.01
N VAL A 593 0.52 -31.71 -3.34
CA VAL A 593 -0.16 -30.48 -3.79
C VAL A 593 0.75 -29.28 -3.56
N ILE A 594 1.34 -29.15 -2.37
CA ILE A 594 2.25 -28.05 -2.03
C ILE A 594 3.44 -28.03 -2.99
N ASP A 595 4.11 -29.17 -3.21
CA ASP A 595 5.23 -29.26 -4.15
C ASP A 595 4.82 -28.85 -5.57
N ALA A 596 3.61 -29.25 -6.00
CA ALA A 596 3.08 -28.87 -7.31
C ALA A 596 2.81 -27.37 -7.42
N LEU A 597 2.23 -26.77 -6.38
CA LEU A 597 1.96 -25.32 -6.32
C LEU A 597 3.28 -24.53 -6.33
N VAL A 598 4.23 -24.87 -5.46
CA VAL A 598 5.53 -24.19 -5.35
C VAL A 598 6.39 -24.35 -6.62
N ALA A 599 6.32 -25.51 -7.27
CA ALA A 599 7.02 -25.74 -8.53
C ALA A 599 6.34 -25.08 -9.75
N THR A 600 5.22 -24.39 -9.55
CA THR A 600 4.55 -23.64 -10.61
C THR A 600 5.09 -22.21 -10.63
N PRO A 601 5.65 -21.73 -11.76
CA PRO A 601 6.22 -20.40 -11.83
C PRO A 601 5.14 -19.32 -11.71
N ASN A 602 5.48 -18.21 -11.03
CA ASN A 602 4.62 -17.03 -10.85
C ASN A 602 3.19 -17.35 -10.37
N LEU A 603 3.04 -18.34 -9.48
CA LEU A 603 1.76 -18.71 -8.91
C LEU A 603 1.65 -18.21 -7.47
N LYS A 604 0.58 -17.48 -7.17
CA LYS A 604 0.14 -17.17 -5.80
C LYS A 604 -1.22 -17.81 -5.53
N THR A 605 -1.39 -18.36 -4.32
CA THR A 605 -2.64 -19.00 -3.88
C THR A 605 -3.22 -18.24 -2.70
N TYR A 606 -4.49 -17.84 -2.80
CA TYR A 606 -5.25 -17.19 -1.74
C TYR A 606 -6.43 -18.06 -1.34
N ILE A 607 -6.75 -18.06 -0.05
CA ILE A 607 -7.81 -18.94 0.48
C ILE A 607 -8.71 -18.19 1.42
N PHE A 608 -10.02 -18.23 1.17
CA PHE A 608 -11.08 -17.74 2.03
C PHE A 608 -11.71 -18.93 2.75
N ALA A 609 -11.46 -19.07 4.06
CA ALA A 609 -12.07 -20.12 4.89
C ALA A 609 -12.21 -19.70 6.37
N ASP A 610 -13.08 -20.38 7.13
CA ASP A 610 -13.45 -20.08 8.53
C ASP A 610 -12.36 -20.43 9.59
N SER A 611 -11.10 -20.50 9.19
CA SER A 611 -9.91 -20.96 9.94
C SER A 611 -9.76 -22.48 10.08
N THR A 612 -9.10 -23.09 9.08
CA THR A 612 -8.54 -24.44 9.22
C THR A 612 -7.03 -24.39 8.91
N SER A 613 -6.22 -25.05 9.75
CA SER A 613 -4.75 -25.00 9.65
C SER A 613 -4.21 -25.69 8.40
N ALA A 614 -5.02 -26.53 7.73
CA ALA A 614 -4.59 -27.25 6.54
C ALA A 614 -4.53 -26.33 5.32
N TRP A 615 -5.52 -25.44 5.16
CA TRP A 615 -5.57 -24.50 4.04
C TRP A 615 -4.40 -23.50 4.07
N GLN A 616 -4.03 -23.03 5.26
CA GLN A 616 -2.98 -22.03 5.44
C GLN A 616 -1.65 -22.38 4.73
N ASN A 617 -1.27 -23.66 4.74
CA ASN A 617 0.00 -24.09 4.14
C ASN A 617 0.00 -23.94 2.61
N TYR A 618 -1.13 -24.20 1.93
CA TYR A 618 -1.19 -24.06 0.47
C TYR A 618 -1.04 -22.60 0.03
N ALA A 619 -1.54 -21.65 0.82
CA ALA A 619 -1.39 -20.22 0.53
C ALA A 619 0.03 -19.71 0.81
N GLN A 620 0.55 -19.97 2.01
CA GLN A 620 1.81 -19.39 2.47
C GLN A 620 3.03 -19.82 1.65
N GLU A 621 3.10 -21.08 1.23
CA GLU A 621 4.24 -21.61 0.47
C GLU A 621 4.33 -21.03 -0.95
N THR A 622 3.23 -20.48 -1.48
CA THR A 622 3.19 -19.78 -2.77
C THR A 622 3.36 -18.26 -2.64
N GLY A 623 3.61 -17.75 -1.43
CA GLY A 623 3.66 -16.31 -1.17
C GLY A 623 2.30 -15.61 -1.16
N GLY A 624 1.19 -16.37 -1.14
CA GLY A 624 -0.15 -15.82 -0.94
C GLY A 624 -0.58 -15.84 0.54
N ARG A 625 -1.87 -15.59 0.80
CA ARG A 625 -2.40 -15.49 2.17
C ARG A 625 -3.80 -16.08 2.33
N MET A 626 -4.18 -16.29 3.58
CA MET A 626 -5.51 -16.76 3.98
C MET A 626 -6.34 -15.60 4.51
N PHE A 627 -7.61 -15.53 4.11
CA PHE A 627 -8.61 -14.57 4.54
C PHE A 627 -9.73 -15.29 5.31
N ASP A 628 -10.34 -14.56 6.25
CA ASP A 628 -11.54 -15.02 6.93
C ASP A 628 -12.71 -15.05 5.94
N LEU A 629 -13.42 -16.17 5.87
CA LEU A 629 -14.64 -16.23 5.07
C LEU A 629 -15.73 -15.34 5.71
N SER A 630 -16.26 -14.38 4.95
CA SER A 630 -17.20 -13.39 5.47
C SER A 630 -18.46 -13.30 4.63
N SER A 631 -19.63 -13.34 5.27
CA SER A 631 -20.90 -13.05 4.62
C SER A 631 -21.16 -11.55 4.48
N ASN A 632 -20.25 -10.70 4.98
CA ASN A 632 -20.31 -9.26 4.81
C ASN A 632 -19.75 -8.90 3.43
N GLN A 633 -20.62 -8.34 2.58
CA GLN A 633 -20.31 -7.97 1.21
C GLN A 633 -19.17 -6.94 1.11
N GLN A 634 -19.13 -5.96 2.01
CA GLN A 634 -18.10 -4.94 1.99
C GLN A 634 -16.74 -5.55 2.35
N GLN A 635 -16.69 -6.34 3.41
CA GLN A 635 -15.44 -7.00 3.81
C GLN A 635 -14.93 -7.93 2.70
N MET A 636 -15.82 -8.70 2.06
CA MET A 636 -15.43 -9.59 0.97
C MET A 636 -14.94 -8.84 -0.26
N TYR A 637 -15.55 -7.68 -0.56
CA TYR A 637 -15.05 -6.79 -1.60
C TYR A 637 -13.65 -6.29 -1.26
N ASP A 638 -13.46 -5.74 -0.07
CA ASP A 638 -12.18 -5.20 0.40
C ASP A 638 -11.07 -6.27 0.37
N ASP A 639 -11.35 -7.47 0.87
CA ASP A 639 -10.40 -8.57 0.89
C ASP A 639 -10.03 -9.03 -0.54
N LEU A 640 -10.97 -9.06 -1.48
CA LEU A 640 -10.69 -9.39 -2.87
C LEU A 640 -9.91 -8.29 -3.59
N MET A 641 -10.23 -7.02 -3.36
CA MET A 641 -9.48 -5.90 -3.94
C MET A 641 -8.04 -5.89 -3.44
N SER A 642 -7.84 -6.19 -2.16
CA SER A 642 -6.49 -6.29 -1.57
C SER A 642 -5.59 -7.35 -2.20
N ILE A 643 -6.17 -8.35 -2.89
CA ILE A 643 -5.42 -9.34 -3.68
C ILE A 643 -4.99 -8.72 -5.00
N LEU A 644 -5.87 -7.94 -5.64
CA LEU A 644 -5.61 -7.25 -6.89
C LEU A 644 -4.57 -6.14 -6.71
N ASP A 645 -4.67 -5.36 -5.63
CA ASP A 645 -3.67 -4.34 -5.31
C ASP A 645 -2.27 -4.96 -5.14
N GLU A 646 -2.18 -6.14 -4.51
CA GLU A 646 -0.90 -6.86 -4.36
C GLU A 646 -0.29 -7.29 -5.71
N ILE A 647 -1.12 -7.50 -6.74
CA ILE A 647 -0.67 -7.88 -8.09
C ILE A 647 0.00 -6.68 -8.79
N CYS A 648 -0.40 -5.45 -8.46
CA CYS A 648 0.06 -4.25 -9.16
C CYS A 648 1.21 -3.54 -8.45
N LEU A 649 1.40 -3.79 -7.15
CA LEU A 649 2.56 -3.28 -6.43
C LEU A 649 3.85 -3.99 -6.86
N SER A 650 4.85 -3.20 -7.24
CA SER A 650 6.22 -3.68 -7.47
C SER A 650 6.77 -4.42 -6.25
N SER A 651 7.66 -5.39 -6.47
CA SER A 651 8.29 -6.16 -5.38
C SER A 651 9.10 -5.29 -4.39
N SER A 652 9.46 -4.05 -4.78
CA SER A 652 10.03 -3.00 -3.93
C SER A 652 8.99 -2.31 -3.04
N GLN A 653 7.81 -1.95 -3.56
CA GLN A 653 6.74 -1.32 -2.77
C GLN A 653 6.07 -2.31 -1.81
N GLN A 654 6.01 -3.60 -2.18
CA GLN A 654 5.61 -4.67 -1.25
C GLN A 654 6.51 -4.69 0.00
N GLN A 655 7.81 -4.40 -0.11
CA GLN A 655 8.70 -4.33 1.05
C GLN A 655 8.50 -3.08 1.92
N GLU A 656 8.09 -1.95 1.35
CA GLU A 656 7.80 -0.72 2.11
C GLU A 656 6.48 -0.80 2.88
N ALA A 657 5.45 -1.42 2.30
CA ALA A 657 4.21 -1.75 3.01
C ALA A 657 4.47 -2.65 4.24
N PHE A 658 5.47 -3.54 4.16
CA PHE A 658 5.93 -4.35 5.30
C PHE A 658 6.84 -3.59 6.29
N ARG A 659 7.59 -2.56 5.86
CA ARG A 659 8.49 -1.76 6.71
C ARG A 659 7.76 -0.73 7.59
N ASN A 660 6.58 -0.29 7.20
CA ASN A 660 5.78 0.66 7.98
C ASN A 660 5.00 0.03 9.15
N LEU A 661 5.24 -1.25 9.46
CA LEU A 661 4.77 -1.86 10.69
C LEU A 661 5.64 -1.41 11.88
N PRO A 662 5.07 -0.85 12.96
CA PRO A 662 5.83 -0.38 14.10
C PRO A 662 6.59 -1.55 14.74
N SER A 663 7.91 -1.46 14.73
CA SER A 663 8.81 -2.47 15.26
C SER A 663 8.78 -2.47 16.79
N GLY A 664 8.20 -3.54 17.38
CA GLY A 664 8.13 -3.68 18.83
C GLY A 664 7.63 -5.03 19.36
N PHE A 665 8.51 -6.04 19.34
CA PHE A 665 8.63 -7.18 20.28
C PHE A 665 7.39 -7.99 20.77
N PHE A 666 7.47 -9.30 20.48
CA PHE A 666 6.98 -10.53 21.18
C PHE A 666 5.71 -11.27 20.68
N PRO A 667 5.63 -12.62 20.91
CA PRO A 667 5.48 -13.63 19.85
C PRO A 667 4.08 -14.24 19.72
N ALA A 668 3.89 -14.98 18.61
CA ALA A 668 2.98 -16.09 18.35
C ALA A 668 1.58 -16.09 19.01
N SER A 669 0.59 -16.20 18.14
CA SER A 669 -0.86 -16.29 18.37
C SER A 669 -1.55 -14.94 18.60
N THR A 670 -2.52 -14.65 17.73
CA THR A 670 -3.45 -13.50 17.77
C THR A 670 -2.84 -12.11 17.58
N LEU A 671 -2.58 -11.70 16.33
CA LEU A 671 -2.63 -10.29 15.96
C LEU A 671 -3.30 -10.11 14.60
N TRP A 672 -4.44 -9.43 14.65
CA TRP A 672 -5.10 -8.79 13.52
C TRP A 672 -4.14 -7.78 12.86
N TYR A 673 -4.02 -7.87 11.54
CA TYR A 673 -3.44 -6.86 10.64
C TYR A 673 -4.53 -6.38 9.68
N PRO A 674 -4.40 -5.17 9.11
CA PRO A 674 -5.48 -4.19 9.03
C PRO A 674 -6.65 -4.71 8.19
N ARG A 675 -7.82 -4.80 8.82
CA ARG A 675 -9.07 -4.71 8.06
C ARG A 675 -9.14 -3.30 7.49
N TYR A 676 -9.48 -3.16 6.21
CA TYR A 676 -9.86 -1.88 5.60
C TYR A 676 -10.77 -1.14 6.58
N ASN A 677 -10.25 -0.07 7.17
CA ASN A 677 -10.96 0.69 8.18
C ASN A 677 -11.43 1.99 7.54
N TYR A 678 -12.71 2.06 7.20
CA TYR A 678 -13.42 3.25 6.72
C TYR A 678 -13.47 4.43 7.73
N LYS A 679 -12.61 4.43 8.74
CA LYS A 679 -12.46 5.49 9.74
C LYS A 679 -11.01 5.63 10.18
N ILE A 680 -10.23 6.38 9.43
CA ILE A 680 -9.26 7.28 10.05
C ILE A 680 -9.27 8.62 9.30
N GLY A 681 -10.20 9.49 9.68
CA GLY A 681 -9.96 10.92 9.54
C GLY A 681 -8.93 11.33 10.59
N ILE A 682 -7.74 11.71 10.16
CA ILE A 682 -6.78 12.41 11.01
C ILE A 682 -6.90 13.90 10.69
N CYS A 683 -7.54 14.64 11.59
CA CYS A 683 -7.26 16.05 11.81
C CYS A 683 -6.79 16.17 13.26
N TYR A 684 -5.52 16.58 13.40
CA TYR A 684 -4.71 16.92 14.58
C TYR A 684 -4.38 15.84 15.62
#